data_AF-A0A7C4H1R6-F1
#
_entry.id   AF-A0A7C4H1R6-F1
#
_cell.length_a   1.000
_cell.length_b   1.000
_cell.length_c   1.000
_cell.angle_alpha   90.00
_cell.angle_beta   90.00
_cell.angle_gamma   90.00
#
_symmetry.space_group_name_H-M   'P 1'
#
loop_
_entity.id
_entity.type
_entity.pdbx_description
1 polymer ?
#
loop_
_entity_poly.entity_id
_entity_poly.type
_entity_poly.pdbx_seq_one_letter_code
_entity_poly.pdbx_strand_id
1 'polypeptide(L)'
;MKRYHRRVLLILPLIYILLGFLFTRILQIPEAVKSFLSLPSIIIIPVLVGKILTFVISKKYTYLKNLNAFSHLILEWIFGILITTIIAIDLQYLEIFWLFYVLLTLLILIGVLFSLIENKWNLHFQTPRELSIYILVSSFIGIIPPIIASLFIPFPFFGMNHDQPKFLIQPVIRALEDSYLMMDTRVPEVLLSVVACGIFNVDPAAFAWSARFFISAIQATGTFLLIYRVFKNKDLALFTTLISSFLLSAGANPLGHLFFDIPAQHFKSSTILFSIFPSILLLAEEYISRRYGNWKLCVKHLFILFITMTTMYIYFRFSEVRFLGLPHYFKLVKWNPLIVPIFLLIGILISLSIIRRNKAEFFIIFSITLTFLLIHPDEAPLFMSIFYTYLMLNVLNKLKKVKFITRIVVVISMLYVGTAKYLEKFFAYQIEFISNIINSFIGLSISTWGIDFKIKDLLHGNNILFFTLFIFGSIFIFKSKMQSPEMRYLVLSWICLAVYMLPITWTYRIFKELNLFMAYVIAFLLLSLFDYIGRFRIRLLFIKKSKELRMDAYRLLMLSFLAVILILLLAQPLYYRFSYHCKYFPQKEMQTQITIEEWEAALWMRKNLPKNAILISDYFSMWILTPLSNKVWAAEKSMDPPEQVPGLLPQLQYIKHQIFQASSSESAYRAIINIKPIWVEEQYVNYIKGNAVEKNYTWIIVISKRTSEWVRLKDYYGFVWCWEKPEIDEKLVALFQNEHYFKIVYKNDFLYVITVNEEA
;
A
#
# COMPACT_ATOMS: atom_id res chain seq x y z
N MET A 1 -25.31 -8.03 -34.91
CA MET A 1 -23.98 -8.39 -34.33
C MET A 1 -23.44 -7.42 -33.27
N LYS A 2 -23.25 -6.11 -33.51
CA LYS A 2 -22.63 -5.17 -32.52
C LYS A 2 -23.33 -5.09 -31.14
N ARG A 3 -24.66 -5.21 -31.06
CA ARG A 3 -25.41 -5.25 -29.76
C ARG A 3 -25.17 -6.53 -28.95
N TYR A 4 -24.98 -7.66 -29.62
CA TYR A 4 -24.78 -8.95 -28.95
C TYR A 4 -23.40 -9.03 -28.28
N HIS A 5 -22.36 -8.60 -29.00
CA HIS A 5 -21.00 -8.52 -28.44
C HIS A 5 -20.90 -7.59 -27.21
N ARG A 6 -21.64 -6.47 -27.19
CA ARG A 6 -21.68 -5.58 -26.02
C ARG A 6 -22.30 -6.23 -24.78
N ARG A 7 -23.37 -7.01 -24.94
CA ARG A 7 -24.00 -7.73 -23.81
C ARG A 7 -23.07 -8.79 -23.22
N VAL A 8 -22.36 -9.53 -24.07
CA VAL A 8 -21.39 -10.54 -23.62
C VAL A 8 -20.30 -9.89 -22.77
N LEU A 9 -19.71 -8.77 -23.23
CA LEU A 9 -18.66 -8.04 -22.50
C LEU A 9 -19.08 -7.57 -21.10
N LEU A 10 -20.37 -7.30 -20.87
CA LEU A 10 -20.88 -6.85 -19.58
C LEU A 10 -21.08 -7.99 -18.57
N ILE A 11 -21.25 -9.23 -19.06
CA ILE A 11 -21.44 -10.43 -18.24
C ILE A 11 -20.10 -11.16 -18.01
N LEU A 12 -19.09 -10.94 -18.86
CA LEU A 12 -17.74 -11.51 -18.71
C LEU A 12 -17.15 -11.39 -17.30
N PRO A 13 -17.28 -10.28 -16.56
CA PRO A 13 -16.73 -10.20 -15.21
C PRO A 13 -17.41 -11.17 -14.24
N LEU A 14 -18.72 -11.37 -14.37
CA LEU A 14 -19.45 -12.37 -13.58
C LEU A 14 -19.06 -13.79 -13.98
N ILE A 15 -18.96 -14.06 -15.28
CA ILE A 15 -18.49 -15.36 -15.79
C ILE A 15 -17.08 -15.65 -15.28
N TYR A 16 -16.19 -14.67 -15.27
CA TYR A 16 -14.84 -14.81 -14.72
C TYR A 16 -14.85 -15.20 -13.25
N ILE A 17 -15.64 -14.50 -12.42
CA ILE A 17 -15.79 -14.82 -11.00
C ILE A 17 -16.32 -16.24 -10.81
N LEU A 18 -17.38 -16.61 -11.54
CA LEU A 18 -18.01 -17.94 -11.42
C LEU A 18 -17.09 -19.07 -11.90
N LEU A 19 -16.45 -18.92 -13.07
CA LEU A 19 -15.50 -19.90 -13.58
C LEU A 19 -14.26 -19.99 -12.68
N GLY A 20 -13.75 -18.87 -12.19
CA GLY A 20 -12.65 -18.82 -11.23
C GLY A 20 -12.99 -19.56 -9.94
N PHE A 21 -14.16 -19.31 -9.37
CA PHE A 21 -14.69 -20.03 -8.20
C PHE A 21 -14.77 -21.53 -8.47
N LEU A 22 -15.36 -21.95 -9.59
CA LEU A 22 -15.50 -23.36 -9.94
C LEU A 22 -14.13 -24.03 -10.14
N PHE A 23 -13.24 -23.43 -10.93
CA PHE A 23 -11.93 -24.02 -11.22
C PHE A 23 -11.07 -24.15 -9.97
N THR A 24 -11.00 -23.13 -9.14
CA THR A 24 -10.09 -23.14 -7.97
C THR A 24 -10.57 -24.03 -6.82
N ARG A 25 -11.87 -24.34 -6.76
CA ARG A 25 -12.46 -25.21 -5.73
C ARG A 25 -12.63 -26.67 -6.18
N ILE A 26 -12.86 -26.91 -7.48
CA ILE A 26 -13.08 -28.26 -8.01
C ILE A 26 -11.78 -28.88 -8.51
N LEU A 27 -10.95 -28.11 -9.22
CA LEU A 27 -9.70 -28.62 -9.78
C LEU A 27 -8.56 -28.45 -8.77
N GLN A 28 -7.69 -29.46 -8.69
CA GLN A 28 -6.45 -29.41 -7.91
C GLN A 28 -5.39 -28.55 -8.63
N ILE A 29 -5.65 -27.25 -8.70
CA ILE A 29 -4.75 -26.27 -9.31
C ILE A 29 -3.66 -25.90 -8.30
N PRO A 30 -2.37 -25.76 -8.72
CA PRO A 30 -1.32 -25.27 -7.84
C PRO A 30 -1.66 -23.92 -7.22
N GLU A 31 -1.28 -23.73 -5.96
CA GLU A 31 -1.66 -22.55 -5.16
C GLU A 31 -1.22 -21.23 -5.83
N ALA A 32 -0.01 -21.20 -6.40
CA ALA A 32 0.48 -20.05 -7.15
C ALA A 32 -0.43 -19.69 -8.35
N VAL A 33 -0.97 -20.68 -9.06
CA VAL A 33 -1.86 -20.44 -10.20
C VAL A 33 -3.21 -19.91 -9.73
N LYS A 34 -3.81 -20.49 -8.67
CA LYS A 34 -5.03 -19.94 -8.06
C LYS A 34 -4.83 -18.49 -7.62
N SER A 35 -3.67 -18.21 -7.06
CA SER A 35 -3.27 -16.88 -6.61
C SER A 35 -3.22 -15.87 -7.76
N PHE A 36 -2.65 -16.21 -8.92
CA PHE A 36 -2.68 -15.32 -10.09
C PHE A 36 -4.10 -15.18 -10.67
N LEU A 37 -4.91 -16.24 -10.65
CA LEU A 37 -6.31 -16.21 -11.08
C LEU A 37 -7.19 -15.33 -10.18
N SER A 38 -6.85 -15.12 -8.90
CA SER A 38 -7.65 -14.26 -8.03
C SER A 38 -7.39 -12.77 -8.24
N LEU A 39 -6.24 -12.36 -8.80
CA LEU A 39 -5.81 -10.96 -8.85
C LEU A 39 -6.81 -10.00 -9.54
N PRO A 40 -7.42 -10.35 -10.69
CA PRO A 40 -8.36 -9.45 -11.35
C PRO A 40 -9.60 -9.11 -10.51
N SER A 41 -9.96 -9.95 -9.53
CA SER A 41 -11.09 -9.71 -8.63
C SER A 41 -10.95 -8.43 -7.79
N ILE A 42 -9.70 -8.02 -7.50
CA ILE A 42 -9.37 -6.78 -6.77
C ILE A 42 -9.90 -5.54 -7.50
N ILE A 43 -10.02 -5.60 -8.84
CA ILE A 43 -10.63 -4.55 -9.64
C ILE A 43 -12.10 -4.86 -9.92
N ILE A 44 -12.38 -6.08 -10.40
CA ILE A 44 -13.70 -6.44 -10.94
C ILE A 44 -14.79 -6.24 -9.89
N ILE A 45 -14.59 -6.73 -8.66
CA ILE A 45 -15.66 -6.75 -7.66
C ILE A 45 -15.99 -5.34 -7.17
N PRO A 46 -15.02 -4.50 -6.76
CA PRO A 46 -15.32 -3.11 -6.44
C PRO A 46 -15.97 -2.37 -7.62
N VAL A 47 -15.52 -2.59 -8.85
CA VAL A 47 -16.13 -1.97 -10.04
C VAL A 47 -17.61 -2.37 -10.17
N LEU A 48 -17.96 -3.65 -10.03
CA LEU A 48 -19.35 -4.11 -10.10
C LEU A 48 -20.21 -3.49 -8.99
N VAL A 49 -19.70 -3.39 -7.77
CA VAL A 49 -20.43 -2.74 -6.67
C VAL A 49 -20.58 -1.23 -6.92
N GLY A 50 -19.52 -0.54 -7.32
CA GLY A 50 -19.55 0.91 -7.52
C GLY A 50 -20.39 1.37 -8.70
N LYS A 51 -20.65 0.49 -9.68
CA LYS A 51 -21.64 0.74 -10.75
C LYS A 51 -23.02 1.11 -10.21
N ILE A 52 -23.41 0.60 -9.05
CA ILE A 52 -24.67 0.96 -8.38
C ILE A 52 -24.73 2.46 -8.17
N LEU A 53 -23.69 3.03 -7.56
CA LEU A 53 -23.64 4.46 -7.26
C LEU A 53 -23.40 5.29 -8.52
N THR A 54 -22.52 4.85 -9.41
CA THR A 54 -22.27 5.53 -10.70
C THR A 54 -23.55 5.63 -11.52
N PHE A 55 -24.37 4.58 -11.57
CA PHE A 55 -25.65 4.57 -12.28
C PHE A 55 -26.65 5.59 -11.70
N VAL A 56 -26.78 5.64 -10.38
CA VAL A 56 -27.65 6.61 -9.69
C VAL A 56 -27.21 8.04 -9.96
N ILE A 57 -25.90 8.31 -9.87
CA ILE A 57 -25.33 9.64 -10.09
C ILE A 57 -25.41 10.02 -11.57
N SER A 58 -25.11 9.10 -12.50
CA SER A 58 -25.12 9.36 -13.94
C SER A 58 -26.51 9.72 -14.46
N LYS A 59 -27.59 9.19 -13.86
CA LYS A 59 -28.97 9.62 -14.18
C LYS A 59 -29.17 11.12 -13.98
N LYS A 60 -28.64 11.67 -12.88
CA LYS A 60 -28.76 13.09 -12.53
C LYS A 60 -27.74 13.97 -13.27
N TYR A 61 -26.56 13.43 -13.55
CA TYR A 61 -25.43 14.17 -14.12
C TYR A 61 -25.02 13.58 -15.47
N THR A 62 -25.64 14.09 -16.55
CA THR A 62 -25.47 13.60 -17.92
C THR A 62 -24.03 13.60 -18.43
N TYR A 63 -23.17 14.45 -17.87
CA TYR A 63 -21.79 14.56 -18.31
C TYR A 63 -20.87 13.48 -17.76
N LEU A 64 -21.27 12.75 -16.70
CA LEU A 64 -20.51 11.57 -16.27
C LEU A 64 -20.43 10.53 -17.39
N LYS A 65 -21.42 10.48 -18.27
CA LYS A 65 -21.46 9.58 -19.43
C LYS A 65 -20.43 9.90 -20.51
N ASN A 66 -19.78 11.06 -20.41
CA ASN A 66 -18.74 11.48 -21.35
C ASN A 66 -17.32 11.17 -20.83
N LEU A 67 -17.19 10.53 -19.67
CA LEU A 67 -15.90 10.03 -19.20
C LEU A 67 -15.42 8.93 -20.16
N ASN A 68 -14.10 8.82 -20.30
CA ASN A 68 -13.55 7.66 -20.98
C ASN A 68 -13.85 6.39 -20.14
N ALA A 69 -13.77 5.23 -20.78
CA ALA A 69 -14.06 3.96 -20.12
C ALA A 69 -13.16 3.66 -18.91
N PHE A 70 -11.91 4.09 -18.93
CA PHE A 70 -10.94 3.83 -17.85
C PHE A 70 -11.20 4.73 -16.63
N SER A 71 -11.52 6.01 -16.83
CA SER A 71 -11.93 6.94 -15.79
C SER A 71 -13.27 6.54 -15.18
N HIS A 72 -14.20 5.98 -15.97
CA HIS A 72 -15.39 5.31 -15.44
C HIS A 72 -15.02 4.13 -14.54
N LEU A 73 -14.12 3.25 -14.99
CA LEU A 73 -13.66 2.11 -14.20
C LEU A 73 -13.03 2.55 -12.88
N ILE A 74 -12.17 3.56 -12.89
CA ILE A 74 -11.56 4.11 -11.65
C ILE A 74 -12.63 4.66 -10.71
N LEU A 75 -13.59 5.42 -11.24
CA LEU A 75 -14.66 6.00 -10.46
C LEU A 75 -15.55 4.91 -9.81
N GLU A 76 -15.91 3.90 -10.60
CA GLU A 76 -16.64 2.73 -10.12
C GLU A 76 -15.83 1.97 -9.08
N TRP A 77 -14.53 1.79 -9.27
CA TRP A 77 -13.67 1.14 -8.29
C TRP A 77 -13.63 1.91 -6.96
N ILE A 78 -13.47 3.24 -7.00
CA ILE A 78 -13.48 4.10 -5.80
C ILE A 78 -14.81 3.96 -5.03
N PHE A 79 -15.93 4.09 -5.73
CA PHE A 79 -17.25 3.93 -5.09
C PHE A 79 -17.48 2.53 -4.55
N GLY A 80 -17.02 1.51 -5.28
CA GLY A 80 -17.05 0.13 -4.85
C GLY A 80 -16.34 -0.08 -3.53
N ILE A 81 -15.08 0.33 -3.45
CA ILE A 81 -14.27 0.21 -2.22
C ILE A 81 -14.94 0.93 -1.05
N LEU A 82 -15.45 2.14 -1.26
CA LEU A 82 -16.16 2.88 -0.21
C LEU A 82 -17.38 2.11 0.32
N ILE A 83 -18.24 1.64 -0.59
CA ILE A 83 -19.47 0.93 -0.24
C ILE A 83 -19.15 -0.39 0.47
N THR A 84 -18.25 -1.20 -0.09
CA THR A 84 -17.88 -2.49 0.51
C THR A 84 -17.21 -2.31 1.87
N THR A 85 -16.38 -1.28 2.02
CA THR A 85 -15.71 -0.97 3.30
C THR A 85 -16.72 -0.58 4.36
N ILE A 86 -17.64 0.33 4.06
CA ILE A 86 -18.64 0.78 5.03
C ILE A 86 -19.56 -0.36 5.46
N ILE A 87 -20.08 -1.14 4.50
CA ILE A 87 -20.93 -2.28 4.81
C ILE A 87 -20.19 -3.30 5.69
N ALA A 88 -18.93 -3.61 5.36
CA ALA A 88 -18.13 -4.52 6.17
C ALA A 88 -17.90 -4.01 7.60
N ILE A 89 -17.59 -2.71 7.75
CA ILE A 89 -17.40 -2.05 9.04
C ILE A 89 -18.67 -2.11 9.87
N ASP A 90 -19.82 -1.76 9.27
CA ASP A 90 -21.12 -1.73 9.95
C ASP A 90 -21.54 -3.13 10.40
N LEU A 91 -21.38 -4.15 9.53
CA LEU A 91 -21.72 -5.53 9.86
C LEU A 91 -20.80 -6.14 10.93
N GLN A 92 -19.51 -5.80 10.92
CA GLN A 92 -18.58 -6.20 11.96
C GLN A 92 -18.92 -5.52 13.29
N TYR A 93 -19.28 -4.24 13.27
CA TYR A 93 -19.70 -3.52 14.46
C TYR A 93 -20.97 -4.12 15.09
N LEU A 94 -21.89 -4.61 14.27
CA LEU A 94 -23.09 -5.33 14.67
C LEU A 94 -22.86 -6.83 14.97
N GLU A 95 -21.61 -7.30 14.91
CA GLU A 95 -21.22 -8.70 15.17
C GLU A 95 -21.88 -9.74 14.21
N ILE A 96 -22.32 -9.31 13.03
CA ILE A 96 -23.01 -10.13 12.02
C ILE A 96 -22.25 -10.15 10.69
N PHE A 97 -20.92 -10.14 10.74
CA PHE A 97 -20.07 -10.03 9.54
C PHE A 97 -20.25 -11.17 8.53
N TRP A 98 -20.74 -12.35 8.92
CA TRP A 98 -21.08 -13.42 7.97
C TRP A 98 -22.08 -12.97 6.88
N LEU A 99 -22.98 -12.00 7.18
CA LEU A 99 -23.91 -11.42 6.20
C LEU A 99 -23.20 -10.60 5.11
N PHE A 100 -21.95 -10.22 5.32
CA PHE A 100 -21.15 -9.49 4.33
C PHE A 100 -21.07 -10.24 3.01
N TYR A 101 -20.86 -11.57 3.05
CA TYR A 101 -20.74 -12.38 1.84
C TYR A 101 -22.06 -12.45 1.04
N VAL A 102 -23.19 -12.51 1.75
CA VAL A 102 -24.54 -12.50 1.13
C VAL A 102 -24.80 -11.14 0.49
N LEU A 103 -24.57 -10.06 1.24
CA LEU A 103 -24.77 -8.69 0.74
C LEU A 103 -23.83 -8.37 -0.43
N LEU A 104 -22.56 -8.79 -0.36
CA LEU A 104 -21.61 -8.61 -1.45
C LEU A 104 -22.09 -9.31 -2.73
N THR A 105 -22.58 -10.55 -2.60
CA THR A 105 -23.14 -11.31 -3.74
C THR A 105 -24.34 -10.58 -4.34
N LEU A 106 -25.26 -10.10 -3.50
CA LEU A 106 -26.41 -9.30 -3.95
C LEU A 106 -25.99 -8.02 -4.66
N LEU A 107 -25.00 -7.28 -4.13
CA LEU A 107 -24.47 -6.07 -4.74
C LEU A 107 -23.81 -6.35 -6.09
N ILE A 108 -23.05 -7.45 -6.22
CA ILE A 108 -22.48 -7.89 -7.50
C ILE A 108 -23.59 -8.16 -8.52
N LEU A 109 -24.64 -8.90 -8.13
CA LEU A 109 -25.78 -9.19 -9.00
C LEU A 109 -26.51 -7.91 -9.43
N ILE A 110 -26.78 -6.99 -8.50
CA ILE A 110 -27.39 -5.69 -8.80
C ILE A 110 -26.50 -4.88 -9.75
N GLY A 111 -25.19 -4.85 -9.52
CA GLY A 111 -24.22 -4.17 -10.40
C GLY A 111 -24.21 -4.73 -11.83
N VAL A 112 -24.32 -6.05 -11.98
CA VAL A 112 -24.48 -6.72 -13.27
C VAL A 112 -25.82 -6.38 -13.92
N LEU A 113 -26.93 -6.42 -13.16
CA LEU A 113 -28.24 -6.03 -13.67
C LEU A 113 -28.26 -4.59 -14.18
N PHE A 114 -27.67 -3.66 -13.43
CA PHE A 114 -27.52 -2.27 -13.88
C PHE A 114 -26.64 -2.16 -15.13
N SER A 115 -25.55 -2.93 -15.21
CA SER A 115 -24.74 -3.00 -16.43
C SER A 115 -25.58 -3.42 -17.65
N LEU A 116 -26.50 -4.38 -17.48
CA LEU A 116 -27.38 -4.85 -18.55
C LEU A 116 -28.43 -3.80 -18.95
N ILE A 117 -29.00 -3.08 -17.97
CA ILE A 117 -29.97 -1.99 -18.19
C ILE A 117 -29.30 -0.79 -18.87
N GLU A 118 -28.05 -0.51 -18.50
CA GLU A 118 -27.27 0.62 -19.01
C GLU A 118 -26.84 0.45 -20.49
N ASN A 119 -27.21 -0.64 -21.17
CA ASN A 119 -26.99 -0.83 -22.61
C ASN A 119 -27.54 0.29 -23.53
N LYS A 120 -28.39 1.19 -23.02
CA LYS A 120 -28.82 2.41 -23.74
C LYS A 120 -27.74 3.49 -23.81
N TRP A 121 -26.71 3.43 -22.97
CA TRP A 121 -25.69 4.46 -22.85
C TRP A 121 -24.45 4.00 -23.63
N ASN A 122 -24.13 4.73 -24.69
CA ASN A 122 -23.06 4.41 -25.63
C ASN A 122 -21.66 4.62 -25.01
N LEU A 123 -21.28 3.80 -24.01
CA LEU A 123 -19.87 3.66 -23.62
C LEU A 123 -19.11 3.09 -24.83
N HIS A 124 -18.52 3.96 -25.63
CA HIS A 124 -17.64 3.57 -26.72
C HIS A 124 -16.32 3.11 -26.09
N PHE A 125 -16.27 1.82 -25.73
CA PHE A 125 -15.01 1.07 -25.59
C PHE A 125 -14.39 0.93 -26.98
N GLN A 126 -13.94 2.05 -27.53
CA GLN A 126 -13.06 2.08 -28.68
C GLN A 126 -11.77 2.73 -28.22
N THR A 127 -11.03 2.01 -27.38
CA THR A 127 -9.59 2.21 -27.36
C THR A 127 -9.09 1.81 -28.74
N PRO A 128 -8.39 2.70 -29.47
CA PRO A 128 -7.76 2.32 -30.73
C PRO A 128 -6.90 1.07 -30.49
N ARG A 129 -6.94 0.09 -31.40
CA ARG A 129 -6.18 -1.17 -31.28
C ARG A 129 -4.71 -0.91 -30.92
N GLU A 130 -4.14 0.14 -31.47
CA GLU A 130 -2.80 0.62 -31.16
C GLU A 130 -2.59 0.92 -29.66
N LEU A 131 -3.53 1.62 -29.02
CA LEU A 131 -3.41 2.00 -27.61
C LEU A 131 -3.45 0.78 -26.68
N SER A 132 -4.21 -0.25 -27.04
CA SER A 132 -4.28 -1.51 -26.28
C SER A 132 -2.93 -2.23 -26.23
N ILE A 133 -2.13 -2.16 -27.30
CA ILE A 133 -0.78 -2.73 -27.34
C ILE A 133 0.12 -1.99 -26.34
N TYR A 134 0.08 -0.66 -26.32
CA TYR A 134 0.88 0.11 -25.36
C TYR A 134 0.46 -0.14 -23.91
N ILE A 135 -0.85 -0.27 -23.63
CA ILE A 135 -1.34 -0.62 -22.28
C ILE A 135 -0.77 -1.98 -21.83
N LEU A 136 -0.77 -2.97 -22.74
CA LEU A 136 -0.21 -4.28 -22.49
C LEU A 136 1.31 -4.22 -22.27
N VAL A 137 2.05 -3.49 -23.10
CA VAL A 137 3.50 -3.27 -22.93
C VAL A 137 3.79 -2.56 -21.60
N SER A 138 3.04 -1.52 -21.25
CA SER A 138 3.16 -0.83 -19.97
C SER A 138 2.88 -1.74 -18.78
N SER A 139 1.87 -2.62 -18.89
CA SER A 139 1.61 -3.64 -17.86
C SER A 139 2.80 -4.58 -17.71
N PHE A 140 3.37 -5.07 -18.82
CA PHE A 140 4.57 -5.91 -18.80
C PHE A 140 5.78 -5.21 -18.17
N ILE A 141 6.01 -3.94 -18.51
CA ILE A 141 7.07 -3.12 -17.89
C ILE A 141 6.91 -3.08 -16.36
N GLY A 142 5.69 -2.86 -15.87
CA GLY A 142 5.40 -2.85 -14.43
C GLY A 142 5.63 -4.20 -13.73
N ILE A 143 5.55 -5.31 -14.46
CA ILE A 143 5.75 -6.67 -13.92
C ILE A 143 7.25 -7.01 -13.81
N ILE A 144 8.16 -6.31 -14.51
CA ILE A 144 9.60 -6.62 -14.48
C ILE A 144 10.20 -6.46 -13.06
N PRO A 145 10.01 -5.35 -12.33
CA PRO A 145 10.52 -5.21 -10.96
C PRO A 145 10.09 -6.33 -9.99
N PRO A 146 8.80 -6.72 -9.89
CA PRO A 146 8.41 -7.84 -9.03
C PRO A 146 8.93 -9.19 -9.53
N ILE A 147 9.17 -9.40 -10.84
CA ILE A 147 9.89 -10.59 -11.32
C ILE A 147 11.31 -10.62 -10.74
N ILE A 148 12.06 -9.51 -10.82
CA ILE A 148 13.41 -9.40 -10.24
C ILE A 148 13.37 -9.70 -8.74
N ALA A 149 12.43 -9.12 -8.00
CA ALA A 149 12.26 -9.39 -6.58
C ALA A 149 11.91 -10.86 -6.28
N SER A 150 11.15 -11.51 -7.17
CA SER A 150 10.71 -12.91 -7.01
C SER A 150 11.79 -13.94 -7.29
N LEU A 151 12.88 -13.57 -7.97
CA LEU A 151 14.08 -14.43 -8.09
C LEU A 151 14.72 -14.70 -6.71
N PHE A 152 14.36 -13.88 -5.73
CA PHE A 152 14.98 -13.79 -4.42
C PHE A 152 13.97 -14.00 -3.28
N ILE A 153 12.71 -13.65 -3.49
CA ILE A 153 11.66 -13.88 -2.51
C ILE A 153 10.87 -15.12 -2.92
N PRO A 154 11.18 -16.32 -2.37
CA PRO A 154 10.50 -17.54 -2.75
C PRO A 154 9.01 -17.44 -2.43
N PHE A 155 8.19 -18.08 -3.25
CA PHE A 155 6.77 -18.22 -2.96
C PHE A 155 6.57 -19.16 -1.74
N PRO A 156 5.66 -18.87 -0.79
CA PRO A 156 4.77 -17.70 -0.66
C PRO A 156 5.30 -16.62 0.31
N PHE A 157 6.61 -16.52 0.54
CA PHE A 157 7.20 -15.61 1.51
C PHE A 157 7.10 -14.13 1.09
N PHE A 158 6.97 -13.20 2.02
CA PHE A 158 6.80 -11.76 1.72
C PHE A 158 8.09 -10.93 1.93
N GLY A 159 9.23 -11.62 1.91
CA GLY A 159 10.54 -11.01 2.04
C GLY A 159 10.77 -10.30 3.38
N MET A 160 11.28 -9.07 3.36
CA MET A 160 11.60 -8.25 4.54
C MET A 160 10.38 -7.60 5.24
N ASN A 161 9.15 -7.89 4.82
CA ASN A 161 7.94 -7.32 5.43
C ASN A 161 7.35 -8.24 6.48
N HIS A 162 8.07 -8.44 7.58
CA HIS A 162 7.63 -9.18 8.77
C HIS A 162 6.27 -8.77 9.32
N ASP A 163 5.73 -7.61 8.94
CA ASP A 163 4.45 -7.09 9.39
C ASP A 163 3.25 -7.65 8.62
N GLN A 164 3.49 -8.22 7.45
CA GLN A 164 2.43 -8.73 6.57
C GLN A 164 1.56 -9.82 7.21
N PRO A 165 2.11 -10.76 8.01
CA PRO A 165 1.32 -11.70 8.80
C PRO A 165 0.26 -11.02 9.64
N LYS A 166 0.67 -10.03 10.43
CA LYS A 166 -0.18 -9.35 11.40
C LYS A 166 -1.25 -8.48 10.72
N PHE A 167 -0.86 -7.66 9.74
CA PHE A 167 -1.78 -6.65 9.19
C PHE A 167 -2.62 -7.14 8.01
N LEU A 168 -2.25 -8.28 7.41
CA LEU A 168 -2.95 -8.82 6.26
C LEU A 168 -3.36 -10.28 6.45
N ILE A 169 -2.42 -11.18 6.71
CA ILE A 169 -2.69 -12.63 6.68
C ILE A 169 -3.69 -13.03 7.77
N GLN A 170 -3.40 -12.73 9.05
CA GLN A 170 -4.30 -13.08 10.16
C GLN A 170 -5.69 -12.43 10.03
N PRO A 171 -5.83 -11.13 9.74
CA PRO A 171 -7.13 -10.51 9.47
C PRO A 171 -7.93 -11.20 8.37
N VAL A 172 -7.28 -11.59 7.27
CA VAL A 172 -7.93 -12.29 6.17
C VAL A 172 -8.35 -13.70 6.60
N ILE A 173 -7.49 -14.44 7.30
CA ILE A 173 -7.82 -15.77 7.82
C ILE A 173 -9.05 -15.70 8.73
N ARG A 174 -9.05 -14.79 9.72
CA ARG A 174 -10.18 -14.63 10.65
C ARG A 174 -11.47 -14.21 9.96
N ALA A 175 -11.39 -13.32 8.96
CA ALA A 175 -12.58 -12.93 8.21
C ALA A 175 -13.15 -14.10 7.39
N LEU A 176 -12.29 -14.96 6.83
CA LEU A 176 -12.69 -16.11 6.02
C LEU A 176 -13.17 -17.31 6.84
N GLU A 177 -12.45 -17.68 7.89
CA GLU A 177 -12.71 -18.88 8.69
C GLU A 177 -13.67 -18.61 9.85
N ASP A 178 -13.56 -17.45 10.47
CA ASP A 178 -14.28 -17.11 11.71
C ASP A 178 -15.38 -16.07 11.47
N SER A 179 -15.52 -15.56 10.24
CA SER A 179 -16.37 -14.40 9.95
C SER A 179 -16.08 -13.20 10.87
N TYR A 180 -14.81 -12.99 11.23
CA TYR A 180 -14.40 -11.88 12.08
C TYR A 180 -13.45 -10.93 11.34
N LEU A 181 -13.92 -9.71 11.07
CA LEU A 181 -13.11 -8.66 10.50
C LEU A 181 -12.38 -7.87 11.60
N MET A 182 -11.05 -7.87 11.53
CA MET A 182 -10.21 -7.14 12.49
C MET A 182 -10.23 -5.62 12.25
N MET A 183 -10.85 -4.88 13.18
CA MET A 183 -11.04 -3.42 13.07
C MET A 183 -9.82 -2.59 13.52
N ASP A 184 -8.83 -3.22 14.16
CA ASP A 184 -7.51 -2.65 14.48
C ASP A 184 -6.55 -2.60 13.27
N THR A 185 -7.05 -2.94 12.08
CA THR A 185 -6.27 -3.00 10.83
C THR A 185 -6.82 -2.06 9.76
N ARG A 186 -6.14 -2.02 8.60
CA ARG A 186 -6.55 -1.19 7.47
C ARG A 186 -7.56 -1.94 6.62
N VAL A 187 -8.83 -1.80 7.02
CA VAL A 187 -9.97 -2.57 6.50
C VAL A 187 -10.01 -2.70 4.96
N PRO A 188 -9.79 -1.65 4.13
CA PRO A 188 -9.88 -1.80 2.68
C PRO A 188 -8.88 -2.80 2.08
N GLU A 189 -7.66 -2.85 2.61
CA GLU A 189 -6.62 -3.80 2.18
C GLU A 189 -7.02 -5.25 2.52
N VAL A 190 -7.52 -5.44 3.74
CA VAL A 190 -8.01 -6.73 4.22
C VAL A 190 -9.21 -7.17 3.39
N LEU A 191 -10.19 -6.31 3.14
CA LEU A 191 -11.38 -6.65 2.36
C LEU A 191 -11.09 -7.04 0.91
N LEU A 192 -10.19 -6.31 0.24
CA LEU A 192 -9.75 -6.68 -1.10
C LEU A 192 -9.16 -8.09 -1.12
N SER A 193 -8.43 -8.45 -0.08
CA SER A 193 -7.80 -9.76 0.08
C SER A 193 -8.81 -10.85 0.48
N VAL A 194 -9.73 -10.57 1.40
CA VAL A 194 -10.82 -11.47 1.82
C VAL A 194 -11.68 -11.85 0.62
N VAL A 195 -12.07 -10.87 -0.19
CA VAL A 195 -12.89 -11.12 -1.37
C VAL A 195 -12.15 -11.99 -2.40
N ALA A 196 -10.89 -11.67 -2.69
CA ALA A 196 -10.09 -12.45 -3.63
C ALA A 196 -9.81 -13.87 -3.12
N CYS A 197 -9.35 -14.01 -1.88
CA CYS A 197 -9.00 -15.30 -1.28
C CYS A 197 -10.24 -16.17 -1.05
N GLY A 198 -11.36 -15.58 -0.60
CA GLY A 198 -12.58 -16.31 -0.30
C GLY A 198 -13.27 -16.88 -1.53
N ILE A 199 -13.34 -16.10 -2.62
CA ILE A 199 -13.96 -16.58 -3.87
C ILE A 199 -13.10 -17.65 -4.53
N PHE A 200 -11.77 -17.43 -4.61
CA PHE A 200 -10.85 -18.29 -5.35
C PHE A 200 -10.16 -19.34 -4.48
N ASN A 201 -10.55 -19.48 -3.21
CA ASN A 201 -9.97 -20.43 -2.24
C ASN A 201 -8.43 -20.40 -2.25
N VAL A 202 -7.87 -19.20 -2.07
CA VAL A 202 -6.42 -18.94 -2.10
C VAL A 202 -5.91 -18.70 -0.68
N ASP A 203 -4.74 -19.23 -0.36
CA ASP A 203 -4.02 -18.89 0.87
C ASP A 203 -3.65 -17.39 0.87
N PRO A 204 -3.91 -16.64 1.96
CA PRO A 204 -3.66 -15.20 1.99
C PRO A 204 -2.19 -14.80 1.76
N ALA A 205 -1.22 -15.63 2.14
CA ALA A 205 0.18 -15.33 1.90
C ALA A 205 0.55 -15.53 0.42
N ALA A 206 0.04 -16.61 -0.19
CA ALA A 206 0.15 -16.82 -1.63
C ALA A 206 -0.44 -15.62 -2.40
N PHE A 207 -1.67 -15.22 -2.05
CA PHE A 207 -2.32 -14.04 -2.62
C PHE A 207 -1.43 -12.81 -2.52
N ALA A 208 -0.95 -12.49 -1.32
CA ALA A 208 -0.19 -11.28 -1.11
C ALA A 208 1.18 -11.28 -1.82
N TRP A 209 1.80 -12.44 -2.00
CA TRP A 209 2.98 -12.62 -2.84
C TRP A 209 2.69 -12.29 -4.32
N SER A 210 1.56 -12.77 -4.85
CA SER A 210 1.20 -12.55 -6.26
C SER A 210 0.59 -11.16 -6.52
N ALA A 211 -0.05 -10.55 -5.52
CA ALA A 211 -0.76 -9.28 -5.68
C ALA A 211 0.17 -8.11 -5.97
N ARG A 212 1.44 -8.17 -5.56
CA ARG A 212 2.50 -7.19 -5.88
C ARG A 212 2.70 -7.03 -7.40
N PHE A 213 2.56 -8.11 -8.18
CA PHE A 213 2.67 -8.06 -9.64
C PHE A 213 1.52 -7.25 -10.24
N PHE A 214 0.31 -7.46 -9.72
CA PHE A 214 -0.90 -6.80 -10.22
C PHE A 214 -0.91 -5.30 -9.89
N ILE A 215 -0.60 -4.92 -8.66
CA ILE A 215 -0.56 -3.49 -8.30
C ILE A 215 0.55 -2.74 -9.04
N SER A 216 1.69 -3.38 -9.31
CA SER A 216 2.76 -2.80 -10.15
C SER A 216 2.30 -2.58 -11.60
N ALA A 217 1.53 -3.52 -12.16
CA ALA A 217 0.94 -3.36 -13.49
C ALA A 217 -0.13 -2.24 -13.53
N ILE A 218 -0.92 -2.07 -12.45
CA ILE A 218 -1.87 -0.95 -12.31
C ILE A 218 -1.13 0.39 -12.30
N GLN A 219 -0.06 0.50 -11.51
CA GLN A 219 0.78 1.70 -11.44
C GLN A 219 1.32 2.07 -12.83
N ALA A 220 1.94 1.11 -13.52
CA ALA A 220 2.55 1.34 -14.82
C ALA A 220 1.51 1.71 -15.89
N THR A 221 0.36 1.03 -15.91
CA THR A 221 -0.76 1.35 -16.82
C THR A 221 -1.36 2.73 -16.53
N GLY A 222 -1.57 3.05 -15.26
CA GLY A 222 -2.08 4.35 -14.82
C GLY A 222 -1.14 5.49 -15.23
N THR A 223 0.18 5.30 -15.04
CA THR A 223 1.21 6.25 -15.48
C THR A 223 1.17 6.45 -17.00
N PHE A 224 1.15 5.36 -17.77
CA PHE A 224 1.05 5.45 -19.23
C PHE A 224 -0.19 6.24 -19.68
N LEU A 225 -1.36 5.88 -19.17
CA LEU A 225 -2.62 6.51 -19.56
C LEU A 225 -2.68 7.99 -19.15
N LEU A 226 -2.18 8.34 -17.96
CA LEU A 226 -2.09 9.72 -17.51
C LEU A 226 -1.19 10.56 -18.42
N ILE A 227 0.04 10.11 -18.66
CA ILE A 227 1.01 10.87 -19.46
C ILE A 227 0.55 10.97 -20.92
N TYR A 228 0.03 9.88 -21.49
CA TYR A 228 -0.55 9.92 -22.83
C TYR A 228 -1.75 10.87 -22.90
N ARG A 229 -2.59 10.90 -21.85
CA ARG A 229 -3.75 11.80 -21.82
C ARG A 229 -3.34 13.26 -21.82
N VAL A 230 -2.35 13.62 -21.01
CA VAL A 230 -1.87 15.00 -20.84
C VAL A 230 -1.10 15.48 -22.07
N PHE A 231 -0.15 14.68 -22.57
CA PHE A 231 0.81 15.13 -23.58
C PHE A 231 0.54 14.62 -25.00
N LYS A 232 -0.37 13.64 -25.17
CA LYS A 232 -0.68 13.01 -26.46
C LYS A 232 0.53 12.41 -27.18
N ASN A 233 1.56 12.06 -26.42
CA ASN A 233 2.79 11.47 -26.91
C ASN A 233 2.96 10.05 -26.33
N LYS A 234 2.89 9.03 -27.20
CA LYS A 234 2.98 7.62 -26.82
C LYS A 234 4.38 7.25 -26.31
N ASP A 235 5.42 7.78 -26.95
CA ASP A 235 6.82 7.50 -26.58
C ASP A 235 7.12 8.08 -25.21
N LEU A 236 6.72 9.33 -24.95
CA LEU A 236 6.89 9.97 -23.66
C LEU A 236 6.15 9.22 -22.55
N ALA A 237 4.94 8.75 -22.82
CA ALA A 237 4.18 7.93 -21.88
C ALA A 237 4.87 6.60 -21.58
N LEU A 238 5.40 5.92 -22.60
CA LEU A 238 6.09 4.64 -22.44
C LEU A 238 7.41 4.81 -21.67
N PHE A 239 8.23 5.81 -22.00
CA PHE A 239 9.48 6.09 -21.29
C PHE A 239 9.24 6.55 -19.85
N THR A 240 8.20 7.36 -19.62
CA THR A 240 7.82 7.74 -18.24
C THR A 240 7.42 6.50 -17.45
N THR A 241 6.66 5.59 -18.05
CA THR A 241 6.25 4.32 -17.41
C THR A 241 7.45 3.42 -17.12
N LEU A 242 8.38 3.33 -18.07
CA LEU A 242 9.62 2.58 -17.92
C LEU A 242 10.44 3.11 -16.74
N ILE A 243 10.66 4.42 -16.69
CA ILE A 243 11.45 5.02 -15.61
C ILE A 243 10.69 4.91 -14.28
N SER A 244 9.39 5.23 -14.22
CA SER A 244 8.61 5.20 -12.98
C SER A 244 8.55 3.82 -12.33
N SER A 245 8.56 2.74 -13.13
CA SER A 245 8.47 1.37 -12.60
C SER A 245 9.73 0.95 -11.83
N PHE A 246 10.87 1.62 -12.03
CA PHE A 246 12.14 1.28 -11.38
C PHE A 246 12.74 2.41 -10.54
N LEU A 247 12.41 3.66 -10.84
CA LEU A 247 12.91 4.83 -10.12
C LEU A 247 12.49 4.76 -8.65
N LEU A 248 13.36 5.16 -7.72
CA LEU A 248 13.10 5.13 -6.28
C LEU A 248 12.66 3.76 -5.75
N SER A 249 13.02 2.67 -6.45
CA SER A 249 12.60 1.31 -6.09
C SER A 249 13.71 0.52 -5.37
N ALA A 250 14.91 1.09 -5.26
CA ALA A 250 16.10 0.38 -4.79
C ALA A 250 16.83 1.13 -3.67
N GLY A 251 16.22 1.26 -2.48
CA GLY A 251 16.97 1.70 -1.31
C GLY A 251 17.96 0.61 -0.88
N ALA A 252 19.25 0.76 -1.16
CA ALA A 252 20.31 -0.18 -0.77
C ALA A 252 21.05 0.23 0.51
N ASN A 253 20.48 1.13 1.32
CA ASN A 253 21.15 1.60 2.53
C ASN A 253 21.07 0.55 3.67
N PRO A 254 22.20 0.02 4.16
CA PRO A 254 22.24 -0.94 5.27
C PRO A 254 21.76 -0.38 6.62
N LEU A 255 21.65 0.95 6.77
CA LEU A 255 21.27 1.61 8.03
C LEU A 255 19.78 1.97 8.13
N GLY A 256 18.96 1.54 7.17
CA GLY A 256 17.51 1.80 7.16
C GLY A 256 17.02 2.14 5.75
N HIS A 257 16.10 1.34 5.23
CA HIS A 257 15.58 1.48 3.88
C HIS A 257 14.33 2.39 3.87
N LEU A 258 14.40 3.58 3.28
CA LEU A 258 13.21 4.44 3.20
C LEU A 258 12.29 4.09 2.02
N PHE A 259 12.86 3.46 1.00
CA PHE A 259 12.16 3.02 -0.22
C PHE A 259 11.69 1.56 -0.15
N PHE A 260 11.20 1.11 1.01
CA PHE A 260 10.65 -0.26 1.18
C PHE A 260 9.18 -0.38 0.77
N ASP A 261 8.47 0.74 0.70
CA ASP A 261 7.04 0.79 0.40
C ASP A 261 6.76 0.91 -1.11
N ILE A 262 7.19 -0.07 -1.88
CA ILE A 262 6.99 -0.07 -3.34
C ILE A 262 6.08 -1.22 -3.80
N PRO A 263 5.26 -1.00 -4.86
CA PRO A 263 4.35 -2.02 -5.40
C PRO A 263 5.05 -3.32 -5.78
N ALA A 264 6.31 -3.24 -6.22
CA ALA A 264 7.10 -4.39 -6.62
C ALA A 264 7.45 -5.35 -5.46
N GLN A 265 7.40 -4.86 -4.23
CA GLN A 265 7.88 -5.60 -3.05
C GLN A 265 6.73 -6.21 -2.26
N HIS A 266 5.70 -5.40 -1.99
CA HIS A 266 4.62 -5.74 -1.07
C HIS A 266 3.26 -5.36 -1.62
N PHE A 267 2.26 -6.18 -1.33
CA PHE A 267 0.87 -5.78 -1.38
C PHE A 267 0.47 -5.28 0.00
N LYS A 268 0.38 -3.96 0.14
CA LYS A 268 -0.14 -3.28 1.34
C LYS A 268 -0.81 -1.95 1.04
N SER A 269 -1.54 -1.39 1.99
CA SER A 269 -2.36 -0.20 1.74
C SER A 269 -1.60 1.00 1.18
N SER A 270 -0.34 1.20 1.59
CA SER A 270 0.48 2.32 1.11
C SER A 270 0.90 2.13 -0.36
N THR A 271 1.18 0.89 -0.75
CA THR A 271 1.49 0.50 -2.13
C THR A 271 0.24 0.45 -3.02
N ILE A 272 -0.94 0.17 -2.45
CA ILE A 272 -2.23 0.30 -3.15
C ILE A 272 -2.44 1.76 -3.54
N LEU A 273 -2.29 2.70 -2.59
CA LEU A 273 -2.37 4.14 -2.87
C LEU A 273 -1.39 4.58 -3.95
N PHE A 274 -0.11 4.20 -3.81
CA PHE A 274 0.91 4.49 -4.81
C PHE A 274 0.49 3.98 -6.20
N SER A 275 -0.02 2.75 -6.28
CA SER A 275 -0.37 2.13 -7.56
C SER A 275 -1.58 2.78 -8.24
N ILE A 276 -2.60 3.18 -7.47
CA ILE A 276 -3.81 3.81 -8.03
C ILE A 276 -3.64 5.31 -8.26
N PHE A 277 -2.64 5.96 -7.67
CA PHE A 277 -2.49 7.41 -7.71
C PHE A 277 -2.40 8.00 -9.14
N PRO A 278 -1.62 7.44 -10.08
CA PRO A 278 -1.61 7.93 -11.47
C PRO A 278 -2.99 7.85 -12.14
N SER A 279 -3.75 6.78 -11.85
CA SER A 279 -5.12 6.58 -12.34
C SER A 279 -6.09 7.63 -11.76
N ILE A 280 -5.91 8.02 -10.49
CA ILE A 280 -6.71 9.09 -9.86
C ILE A 280 -6.38 10.46 -10.46
N LEU A 281 -5.10 10.74 -10.74
CA LEU A 281 -4.70 11.95 -11.45
C LEU A 281 -5.27 11.99 -12.87
N LEU A 282 -5.38 10.83 -13.54
CA LEU A 282 -6.03 10.73 -14.85
C LEU A 282 -7.52 11.09 -14.76
N LEU A 283 -8.24 10.55 -13.77
CA LEU A 283 -9.64 10.93 -13.51
C LEU A 283 -9.76 12.45 -13.28
N ALA A 284 -8.86 13.04 -12.49
CA ALA A 284 -8.81 14.47 -12.30
C ALA A 284 -8.53 15.28 -13.58
N GLU A 285 -7.62 14.79 -14.43
CA GLU A 285 -7.30 15.44 -15.70
C GLU A 285 -8.45 15.39 -16.70
N GLU A 286 -9.18 14.28 -16.75
CA GLU A 286 -10.31 14.15 -17.69
C GLU A 286 -11.54 14.90 -17.25
N TYR A 287 -11.85 14.84 -15.96
CA TYR A 287 -13.13 15.26 -15.42
C TYR A 287 -13.07 16.62 -14.73
N ILE A 288 -12.11 16.78 -13.81
CA ILE A 288 -12.12 17.87 -12.84
C ILE A 288 -11.54 19.15 -13.47
N SER A 289 -10.40 19.04 -14.17
CA SER A 289 -9.67 20.20 -14.72
C SER A 289 -10.42 20.95 -15.83
N ARG A 290 -11.23 20.22 -16.62
CA ARG A 290 -11.99 20.77 -17.75
C ARG A 290 -13.22 21.57 -17.30
N ARG A 291 -13.79 21.23 -16.15
CA ARG A 291 -15.08 21.76 -15.67
C ARG A 291 -14.94 22.94 -14.73
N TYR A 292 -13.81 23.06 -14.00
CA TYR A 292 -13.50 24.30 -13.29
C TYR A 292 -13.12 25.40 -14.29
N GLY A 293 -14.15 26.06 -14.84
CA GLY A 293 -14.02 27.32 -15.57
C GLY A 293 -13.82 28.52 -14.63
N ASN A 294 -14.30 28.42 -13.38
CA ASN A 294 -14.14 29.45 -12.36
C ASN A 294 -13.14 29.01 -11.28
N TRP A 295 -11.97 29.65 -11.27
CA TRP A 295 -10.91 29.35 -10.32
C TRP A 295 -11.29 29.64 -8.87
N LYS A 296 -12.12 30.67 -8.61
CA LYS A 296 -12.57 31.00 -7.25
C LYS A 296 -13.41 29.86 -6.66
N LEU A 297 -14.24 29.24 -7.48
CA LEU A 297 -15.07 28.11 -7.07
C LEU A 297 -14.21 26.87 -6.79
N CYS A 298 -13.18 26.61 -7.60
CA CYS A 298 -12.23 25.54 -7.35
C CYS A 298 -11.49 25.74 -6.02
N VAL A 299 -10.97 26.95 -5.78
CA VAL A 299 -10.29 27.28 -4.53
C VAL A 299 -11.24 27.12 -3.35
N LYS A 300 -12.49 27.59 -3.44
CA LYS A 300 -13.49 27.40 -2.38
C LYS A 300 -13.73 25.92 -2.09
N HIS A 301 -13.88 25.07 -3.11
CA HIS A 301 -14.10 23.64 -2.93
C HIS A 301 -12.90 22.96 -2.29
N LEU A 302 -11.69 23.25 -2.79
CA LEU A 302 -10.46 22.69 -2.24
C LEU A 302 -10.22 23.16 -0.81
N PHE A 303 -10.59 24.39 -0.48
CA PHE A 303 -10.51 24.91 0.89
C PHE A 303 -11.50 24.22 1.82
N ILE A 304 -12.76 24.04 1.41
CA ILE A 304 -13.76 23.28 2.18
C ILE A 304 -13.24 21.85 2.42
N LEU A 305 -12.76 21.19 1.38
CA LEU A 305 -12.18 19.84 1.48
C LEU A 305 -10.96 19.82 2.40
N PHE A 306 -10.07 20.80 2.27
CA PHE A 306 -8.89 20.90 3.14
C PHE A 306 -9.30 21.02 4.60
N ILE A 307 -10.29 21.86 4.93
CA ILE A 307 -10.81 21.98 6.30
C ILE A 307 -11.42 20.65 6.74
N THR A 308 -12.35 20.08 5.97
CA THR A 308 -13.01 18.82 6.33
C THR A 308 -11.99 17.71 6.56
N MET A 309 -10.96 17.62 5.73
CA MET A 309 -9.92 16.61 5.86
C MET A 309 -8.95 16.89 6.99
N THR A 310 -8.61 18.15 7.26
CA THR A 310 -7.81 18.50 8.43
C THR A 310 -8.57 18.12 9.69
N THR A 311 -9.87 18.39 9.76
CA THR A 311 -10.73 17.95 10.86
C THR A 311 -10.78 16.43 10.99
N MET A 312 -10.95 15.69 9.87
CA MET A 312 -10.92 14.23 9.91
C MET A 312 -9.56 13.70 10.34
N TYR A 313 -8.46 14.26 9.82
CA TYR A 313 -7.11 13.84 10.17
C TYR A 313 -6.81 14.09 11.65
N ILE A 314 -7.16 15.27 12.16
CA ILE A 314 -7.08 15.59 13.59
C ILE A 314 -7.91 14.58 14.38
N TYR A 315 -9.15 14.30 13.95
CA TYR A 315 -9.99 13.29 14.59
C TYR A 315 -9.28 11.93 14.63
N PHE A 316 -8.76 11.42 13.51
CA PHE A 316 -8.11 10.10 13.47
C PHE A 316 -6.84 10.05 14.32
N ARG A 317 -6.06 11.14 14.36
CA ARG A 317 -4.81 11.23 15.15
C ARG A 317 -5.03 11.58 16.62
N PHE A 318 -6.20 12.08 17.02
CA PHE A 318 -6.54 12.31 18.42
C PHE A 318 -6.65 10.97 19.16
N SER A 319 -5.51 10.44 19.59
CA SER A 319 -5.30 9.03 19.92
C SER A 319 -5.69 8.67 21.35
N GLU A 320 -5.79 9.66 22.24
CA GLU A 320 -6.00 9.40 23.64
C GLU A 320 -7.49 9.29 23.96
N VAL A 321 -8.10 8.12 23.73
CA VAL A 321 -9.32 7.77 24.50
C VAL A 321 -8.98 7.37 25.94
N ARG A 322 -7.70 7.31 26.28
CA ARG A 322 -7.19 6.85 27.57
C ARG A 322 -7.42 7.85 28.70
N PHE A 323 -7.49 9.15 28.42
CA PHE A 323 -7.90 10.12 29.45
C PHE A 323 -9.34 9.87 29.94
N LEU A 324 -10.13 9.08 29.19
CA LEU A 324 -11.45 8.60 29.59
C LEU A 324 -11.42 7.23 30.29
N GLY A 325 -10.24 6.66 30.57
CA GLY A 325 -10.08 5.33 31.16
C GLY A 325 -10.38 4.16 30.22
N LEU A 326 -10.47 4.40 28.91
CA LEU A 326 -10.80 3.36 27.93
C LEU A 326 -9.58 2.53 27.48
N PRO A 327 -9.77 1.24 27.12
CA PRO A 327 -8.68 0.36 26.65
C PRO A 327 -7.93 0.90 25.43
N HIS A 328 -6.68 0.44 25.26
CA HIS A 328 -5.96 0.67 24.02
C HIS A 328 -6.75 0.07 22.84
N TYR A 329 -6.73 0.74 21.69
CA TYR A 329 -7.53 0.43 20.50
C TYR A 329 -9.05 0.53 20.62
N PHE A 330 -9.63 0.91 21.76
CA PHE A 330 -11.09 1.10 21.87
C PHE A 330 -11.65 2.03 20.79
N LYS A 331 -10.94 3.12 20.52
CA LYS A 331 -11.29 4.04 19.43
C LYS A 331 -11.31 3.36 18.06
N LEU A 332 -10.32 2.54 17.74
CA LEU A 332 -10.26 1.84 16.44
C LEU A 332 -11.40 0.83 16.31
N VAL A 333 -11.70 0.08 17.38
CA VAL A 333 -12.65 -1.03 17.36
C VAL A 333 -14.10 -0.58 17.54
N LYS A 334 -14.38 0.49 18.30
CA LYS A 334 -15.75 0.92 18.64
C LYS A 334 -16.13 2.30 18.10
N TRP A 335 -15.23 3.28 18.05
CA TRP A 335 -15.58 4.66 17.63
C TRP A 335 -15.41 4.91 16.13
N ASN A 336 -14.26 4.54 15.56
CA ASN A 336 -14.01 4.69 14.13
C ASN A 336 -15.10 4.05 13.26
N PRO A 337 -15.64 2.85 13.60
CA PRO A 337 -16.72 2.24 12.83
C PRO A 337 -17.99 3.07 12.76
N LEU A 338 -18.32 3.82 13.82
CA LEU A 338 -19.48 4.72 13.83
C LEU A 338 -19.20 6.01 13.07
N ILE A 339 -17.96 6.51 13.16
CA ILE A 339 -17.61 7.85 12.69
C ILE A 339 -17.31 7.88 11.18
N VAL A 340 -16.75 6.79 10.64
CA VAL A 340 -16.51 6.67 9.19
C VAL A 340 -17.79 6.83 8.35
N PRO A 341 -18.90 6.12 8.62
CA PRO A 341 -20.17 6.31 7.91
C PRO A 341 -20.75 7.73 8.09
N ILE A 342 -20.65 8.29 9.30
CA ILE A 342 -21.10 9.67 9.59
C ILE A 342 -20.35 10.67 8.71
N PHE A 343 -19.04 10.52 8.54
CA PHE A 343 -18.26 11.39 7.68
C PHE A 343 -18.68 11.29 6.20
N LEU A 344 -19.01 10.08 5.71
CA LEU A 344 -19.57 9.93 4.38
C LEU A 344 -20.90 10.68 4.25
N LEU A 345 -21.80 10.52 5.23
CA LEU A 345 -23.10 11.20 5.26
C LEU A 345 -22.93 12.72 5.27
N ILE A 346 -22.02 13.25 6.09
CA ILE A 346 -21.70 14.69 6.12
C ILE A 346 -21.18 15.15 4.75
N GLY A 347 -20.29 14.39 4.12
CA GLY A 347 -19.80 14.72 2.78
C GLY A 347 -20.91 14.75 1.72
N ILE A 348 -21.82 13.78 1.76
CA ILE A 348 -23.02 13.74 0.92
C ILE A 348 -23.88 14.99 1.18
N LEU A 349 -24.19 15.30 2.45
CA LEU A 349 -25.00 16.46 2.81
C LEU A 349 -24.36 17.78 2.38
N ILE A 350 -23.05 17.96 2.59
CA ILE A 350 -22.30 19.14 2.13
C ILE A 350 -22.38 19.26 0.60
N SER A 351 -22.18 18.14 -0.11
CA SER A 351 -22.27 18.12 -1.58
C SER A 351 -23.67 18.49 -2.08
N LEU A 352 -24.71 18.10 -1.35
CA LEU A 352 -26.11 18.40 -1.68
C LEU A 352 -26.50 19.84 -1.33
N SER A 353 -26.04 20.38 -0.19
CA SER A 353 -26.52 21.63 0.37
C SER A 353 -25.73 22.87 -0.09
N ILE A 354 -24.40 22.80 -0.12
CA ILE A 354 -23.55 24.00 -0.20
C ILE A 354 -23.18 24.38 -1.64
N ILE A 355 -23.19 23.42 -2.57
CA ILE A 355 -22.57 23.59 -3.89
C ILE A 355 -23.62 23.50 -4.99
N ARG A 356 -24.41 24.55 -5.24
CA ARG A 356 -25.51 24.48 -6.24
C ARG A 356 -25.05 24.13 -7.66
N ARG A 357 -23.85 24.54 -8.10
CA ARG A 357 -23.42 24.46 -9.53
C ARG A 357 -22.48 23.30 -9.90
N ASN A 358 -21.86 22.61 -8.94
CA ASN A 358 -20.79 21.60 -9.18
C ASN A 358 -20.83 20.45 -8.14
N LYS A 359 -22.03 19.94 -7.83
CA LYS A 359 -22.26 18.95 -6.76
C LYS A 359 -21.46 17.67 -6.98
N ALA A 360 -21.47 17.15 -8.21
CA ALA A 360 -20.85 15.86 -8.51
C ALA A 360 -19.32 15.95 -8.58
N GLU A 361 -18.72 17.06 -9.00
CA GLU A 361 -17.27 17.25 -8.92
C GLU A 361 -16.80 17.26 -7.47
N PHE A 362 -17.49 18.01 -6.60
CA PHE A 362 -17.16 18.03 -5.19
C PHE A 362 -17.35 16.64 -4.56
N PHE A 363 -18.46 15.97 -4.85
CA PHE A 363 -18.72 14.62 -4.33
C PHE A 363 -17.64 13.63 -4.76
N ILE A 364 -17.21 13.65 -6.03
CA ILE A 364 -16.15 12.76 -6.53
C ILE A 364 -14.81 13.06 -5.86
N ILE A 365 -14.44 14.35 -5.72
CA ILE A 365 -13.21 14.72 -5.02
C ILE A 365 -13.28 14.26 -3.57
N PHE A 366 -14.41 14.49 -2.89
CA PHE A 366 -14.65 14.04 -1.52
C PHE A 366 -14.52 12.51 -1.41
N SER A 367 -15.09 11.74 -2.34
CA SER A 367 -14.98 10.28 -2.36
C SER A 367 -13.55 9.78 -2.58
N ILE A 368 -12.78 10.38 -3.50
CA ILE A 368 -11.35 10.08 -3.69
C ILE A 368 -10.61 10.27 -2.37
N THR A 369 -10.82 11.44 -1.78
CA THR A 369 -10.19 11.88 -0.55
C THR A 369 -10.54 10.97 0.65
N LEU A 370 -11.81 10.60 0.81
CA LEU A 370 -12.25 9.65 1.84
C LEU A 370 -11.65 8.26 1.59
N THR A 371 -11.55 7.83 0.33
CA THR A 371 -10.92 6.55 -0.03
C THR A 371 -9.44 6.52 0.35
N PHE A 372 -8.70 7.62 0.13
CA PHE A 372 -7.32 7.75 0.60
C PHE A 372 -7.21 7.59 2.11
N LEU A 373 -8.08 8.28 2.84
CA LEU A 373 -8.11 8.21 4.31
C LEU A 373 -8.43 6.81 4.83
N LEU A 374 -9.37 6.10 4.20
CA LEU A 374 -9.74 4.75 4.61
C LEU A 374 -8.67 3.71 4.27
N ILE A 375 -8.01 3.82 3.11
CA ILE A 375 -6.96 2.89 2.72
C ILE A 375 -5.73 3.10 3.61
N HIS A 376 -5.27 4.34 3.79
CA HIS A 376 -4.09 4.62 4.60
C HIS A 376 -4.18 5.99 5.27
N PRO A 377 -4.79 6.08 6.47
CA PRO A 377 -5.07 7.36 7.11
C PRO A 377 -3.79 8.18 7.37
N ASP A 378 -2.68 7.50 7.68
CA ASP A 378 -1.44 8.20 7.97
C ASP A 378 -0.74 8.80 6.73
N GLU A 379 -0.90 8.20 5.53
CA GLU A 379 -0.24 8.69 4.30
C GLU A 379 -1.19 9.50 3.43
N ALA A 380 -2.50 9.37 3.64
CA ALA A 380 -3.51 10.14 2.92
C ALA A 380 -3.19 11.64 2.85
N PRO A 381 -2.71 12.34 3.90
CA PRO A 381 -2.41 13.76 3.82
C PRO A 381 -1.42 14.12 2.71
N LEU A 382 -0.40 13.27 2.45
CA LEU A 382 0.58 13.49 1.39
C LEU A 382 -0.08 13.36 0.02
N PHE A 383 -0.77 12.25 -0.23
CA PHE A 383 -1.48 11.99 -1.49
C PHE A 383 -2.54 13.05 -1.77
N MET A 384 -3.31 13.44 -0.76
CA MET A 384 -4.32 14.50 -0.86
C MET A 384 -3.70 15.86 -1.16
N SER A 385 -2.61 16.22 -0.48
CA SER A 385 -1.94 17.50 -0.69
C SER A 385 -1.41 17.63 -2.12
N ILE A 386 -0.80 16.58 -2.66
CA ILE A 386 -0.32 16.57 -4.05
C ILE A 386 -1.49 16.54 -5.03
N PHE A 387 -2.54 15.77 -4.76
CA PHE A 387 -3.75 15.75 -5.56
C PHE A 387 -4.43 17.12 -5.65
N TYR A 388 -4.60 17.81 -4.52
CA TYR A 388 -5.17 19.17 -4.49
C TYR A 388 -4.26 20.18 -5.16
N THR A 389 -2.93 20.07 -4.97
CA THR A 389 -1.96 20.91 -5.68
C THR A 389 -2.05 20.70 -7.19
N TYR A 390 -2.18 19.46 -7.66
CA TYR A 390 -2.40 19.13 -9.07
C TYR A 390 -3.66 19.80 -9.62
N LEU A 391 -4.78 19.71 -8.89
CA LEU A 391 -6.04 20.36 -9.26
C LEU A 391 -5.92 21.89 -9.28
N MET A 392 -5.26 22.48 -8.29
CA MET A 392 -5.01 23.93 -8.24
C MET A 392 -4.18 24.38 -9.43
N LEU A 393 -3.05 23.73 -9.72
CA LEU A 393 -2.19 24.06 -10.85
C LEU A 393 -2.93 23.95 -12.18
N ASN A 394 -3.81 22.95 -12.33
CA ASN A 394 -4.65 22.79 -13.51
C ASN A 394 -5.59 23.97 -13.77
N VAL A 395 -6.20 24.50 -12.71
CA VAL A 395 -7.14 25.60 -12.82
C VAL A 395 -6.41 26.94 -12.92
N LEU A 396 -5.35 27.13 -12.14
CA LEU A 396 -4.56 28.34 -12.09
C LEU A 396 -3.72 28.56 -13.35
N ASN A 397 -3.21 27.50 -14.00
CA ASN A 397 -2.41 27.63 -15.23
C ASN A 397 -3.16 28.28 -16.41
N LYS A 398 -4.49 28.45 -16.31
CA LYS A 398 -5.30 29.24 -17.26
C LYS A 398 -5.03 30.76 -17.13
N LEU A 399 -4.47 31.21 -16.00
CA LEU A 399 -4.17 32.62 -15.73
C LEU A 399 -2.71 32.95 -16.10
N LYS A 400 -2.49 34.01 -16.88
CA LYS A 400 -1.13 34.43 -17.30
C LYS A 400 -0.17 34.66 -16.12
N LYS A 401 -0.63 35.30 -15.03
CA LYS A 401 0.17 35.59 -13.83
C LYS A 401 0.66 34.32 -13.11
N VAL A 402 -0.08 33.21 -13.20
CA VAL A 402 0.27 31.96 -12.51
C VAL A 402 1.49 31.29 -13.15
N LYS A 403 1.72 31.50 -14.46
CA LYS A 403 2.94 30.98 -15.12
C LYS A 403 4.22 31.55 -14.52
N PHE A 404 4.18 32.79 -14.01
CA PHE A 404 5.29 33.40 -13.30
C PHE A 404 5.45 32.81 -11.89
N ILE A 405 4.34 32.70 -11.15
CA ILE A 405 4.33 32.13 -9.79
C ILE A 405 4.84 30.69 -9.79
N THR A 406 4.41 29.86 -10.75
CA THR A 406 4.88 28.46 -10.87
C THR A 406 6.39 28.36 -11.10
N ARG A 407 6.97 29.27 -11.90
CA ARG A 407 8.43 29.35 -12.06
C ARG A 407 9.12 29.76 -10.77
N ILE A 408 8.58 30.74 -10.04
CA ILE A 408 9.10 31.14 -8.73
C ILE A 408 9.08 29.95 -7.77
N VAL A 409 7.97 29.19 -7.71
CA VAL A 409 7.87 28.01 -6.85
C VAL A 409 8.95 26.99 -7.18
N VAL A 410 9.20 26.69 -8.47
CA VAL A 410 10.29 25.80 -8.88
C VAL A 410 11.65 26.32 -8.39
N VAL A 411 11.94 27.61 -8.60
CA VAL A 411 13.23 28.21 -8.18
C VAL A 411 13.37 28.17 -6.66
N ILE A 412 12.34 28.53 -5.90
CA ILE A 412 12.35 28.47 -4.44
C ILE A 412 12.56 27.02 -3.97
N SER A 413 11.86 26.05 -4.55
CA SER A 413 12.04 24.64 -4.21
C SER A 413 13.44 24.13 -4.56
N MET A 414 14.02 24.54 -5.70
CA MET A 414 15.39 24.21 -6.07
C MET A 414 16.41 24.80 -5.09
N LEU A 415 16.26 26.08 -4.75
CA LEU A 415 17.11 26.77 -3.78
C LEU A 415 16.98 26.10 -2.42
N TYR A 416 15.77 25.80 -1.97
CA TYR A 416 15.52 25.07 -0.73
C TYR A 416 16.25 23.72 -0.73
N VAL A 417 16.03 22.86 -1.73
CA VAL A 417 16.70 21.55 -1.81
C VAL A 417 18.22 21.68 -1.85
N GLY A 418 18.77 22.65 -2.61
CA GLY A 418 20.22 22.89 -2.70
C GLY A 418 20.84 23.46 -1.42
N THR A 419 20.05 24.16 -0.60
CA THR A 419 20.49 24.75 0.67
C THR A 419 20.01 23.99 1.90
N ALA A 420 19.22 22.92 1.72
CA ALA A 420 18.51 22.23 2.78
C ALA A 420 19.44 21.80 3.92
N LYS A 421 20.60 21.24 3.59
CA LYS A 421 21.63 20.85 4.55
C LYS A 421 22.13 22.02 5.42
N TYR A 422 22.29 23.20 4.84
CA TYR A 422 22.72 24.40 5.58
C TYR A 422 21.57 24.97 6.40
N LEU A 423 20.34 24.94 5.86
CA LEU A 423 19.14 25.35 6.58
C LEU A 423 18.90 24.45 7.80
N GLU A 424 19.06 23.13 7.69
CA GLU A 424 18.93 22.23 8.85
C GLU A 424 19.88 22.61 9.97
N LYS A 425 21.16 22.88 9.65
CA LYS A 425 22.14 23.32 10.66
C LYS A 425 21.76 24.66 11.29
N PHE A 426 21.28 25.61 10.50
CA PHE A 426 20.90 26.94 10.97
C PHE A 426 19.63 26.92 11.83
N PHE A 427 18.65 26.11 11.44
CA PHE A 427 17.34 26.01 12.07
C PHE A 427 17.23 24.87 13.08
N ALA A 428 18.30 24.10 13.36
CA ALA A 428 18.24 22.87 14.19
C ALA A 428 17.50 23.08 15.52
N TYR A 429 17.84 24.16 16.23
CA TYR A 429 17.20 24.52 17.50
C TYR A 429 15.70 24.86 17.35
N GLN A 430 15.35 25.60 16.31
CA GLN A 430 13.96 25.98 16.03
C GLN A 430 13.13 24.78 15.52
N ILE A 431 13.75 23.87 14.77
CA ILE A 431 13.15 22.62 14.31
C ILE A 431 12.84 21.74 15.52
N GLU A 432 13.75 21.65 16.51
CA GLU A 432 13.51 20.90 17.74
C GLU A 432 12.36 21.51 18.56
N PHE A 433 12.31 22.84 18.67
CA PHE A 433 11.20 23.55 19.35
C PHE A 433 9.85 23.33 18.64
N ILE A 434 9.79 23.55 17.33
CA ILE A 434 8.58 23.30 16.52
C ILE A 434 8.20 21.82 16.58
N SER A 435 9.21 20.94 16.58
CA SER A 435 9.02 19.51 16.77
C SER A 435 8.34 19.23 18.09
N ASN A 436 8.85 19.74 19.20
CA ASN A 436 8.26 19.50 20.51
C ASN A 436 6.82 20.03 20.63
N ILE A 437 6.51 21.16 19.98
CA ILE A 437 5.13 21.66 19.87
C ILE A 437 4.26 20.73 19.02
N ILE A 438 4.71 20.33 17.83
CA ILE A 438 3.94 19.43 16.95
C ILE A 438 3.75 18.07 17.62
N ASN A 439 4.77 17.56 18.30
CA ASN A 439 4.75 16.32 19.04
C ASN A 439 3.74 16.39 20.18
N SER A 440 3.68 17.51 20.91
CA SER A 440 2.71 17.69 22.01
C SER A 440 1.26 17.85 21.53
N PHE A 441 1.04 18.46 20.37
CA PHE A 441 -0.32 18.65 19.82
C PHE A 441 -0.84 17.48 18.96
N ILE A 442 0.03 16.78 18.24
CA ILE A 442 -0.34 15.80 17.20
C ILE A 442 0.18 14.39 17.54
N GLY A 443 1.00 14.22 18.58
CA GLY A 443 1.58 12.94 18.95
C GLY A 443 2.47 12.34 17.85
N LEU A 444 2.95 13.16 16.91
CA LEU A 444 3.98 12.75 15.97
C LEU A 444 5.28 12.77 16.75
N SER A 445 6.01 11.68 16.91
CA SER A 445 7.41 11.81 17.34
C SER A 445 8.19 12.29 16.12
N ILE A 446 8.55 13.57 16.05
CA ILE A 446 9.53 14.02 15.05
C ILE A 446 10.91 13.55 15.54
N SER A 447 11.19 12.28 15.30
CA SER A 447 12.57 11.87 15.09
C SER A 447 13.04 12.60 13.82
N THR A 448 14.18 13.27 13.89
CA THR A 448 14.74 13.98 12.75
C THR A 448 15.66 13.02 12.02
N TRP A 449 15.20 12.46 10.90
CA TRP A 449 16.16 11.92 9.94
C TRP A 449 16.84 13.11 9.30
N GLY A 450 18.14 13.24 9.58
CA GLY A 450 18.94 14.31 9.04
C GLY A 450 18.81 14.40 7.53
N ILE A 451 18.83 15.62 6.98
CA ILE A 451 18.74 15.82 5.53
C ILE A 451 19.89 15.09 4.82
N ASP A 452 21.05 14.98 5.46
CA ASP A 452 22.18 14.17 4.99
C ASP A 452 21.82 12.70 4.79
N PHE A 453 21.04 12.11 5.70
CA PHE A 453 20.58 10.74 5.58
C PHE A 453 19.61 10.60 4.40
N LYS A 454 18.67 11.54 4.25
CA LYS A 454 17.71 11.53 3.13
C LYS A 454 18.36 11.77 1.78
N ILE A 455 19.35 12.66 1.67
CA ILE A 455 20.12 12.85 0.44
C ILE A 455 20.88 11.57 0.10
N LYS A 456 21.58 10.97 1.08
CA LYS A 456 22.26 9.70 0.88
C LYS A 456 21.28 8.64 0.42
N ASP A 457 20.16 8.47 1.10
CA ASP A 457 19.16 7.48 0.74
C ASP A 457 18.60 7.73 -0.66
N LEU A 458 18.25 8.98 -1.03
CA LEU A 458 17.82 9.34 -2.39
C LEU A 458 18.87 8.98 -3.45
N LEU A 459 20.16 9.18 -3.16
CA LEU A 459 21.27 8.86 -4.06
C LEU A 459 21.65 7.37 -4.07
N HIS A 460 21.27 6.58 -3.07
CA HIS A 460 21.39 5.12 -3.10
C HIS A 460 20.17 4.49 -3.76
N GLY A 461 18.99 5.06 -3.50
CA GLY A 461 17.68 4.74 -4.07
C GLY A 461 17.61 4.86 -5.58
N ASN A 462 18.48 5.69 -6.15
CA ASN A 462 18.60 5.95 -7.57
C ASN A 462 20.07 5.90 -7.98
N ASN A 463 20.38 5.43 -9.19
CA ASN A 463 21.70 5.71 -9.75
C ASN A 463 21.90 7.24 -9.84
N ILE A 464 23.06 7.77 -9.41
CA ILE A 464 23.42 9.20 -9.47
C ILE A 464 23.09 9.82 -10.84
N LEU A 465 23.23 9.03 -11.90
CA LEU A 465 22.87 9.40 -13.27
C LEU A 465 21.41 9.89 -13.39
N PHE A 466 20.44 9.23 -12.74
CA PHE A 466 19.03 9.63 -12.82
C PHE A 466 18.76 10.94 -12.11
N PHE A 467 19.44 11.21 -11.00
CA PHE A 467 19.35 12.51 -10.33
C PHE A 467 19.96 13.62 -11.18
N THR A 468 21.10 13.36 -11.82
CA THR A 468 21.73 14.28 -12.78
C THR A 468 20.81 14.55 -13.99
N LEU A 469 20.21 13.50 -14.57
CA LEU A 469 19.23 13.65 -15.65
C LEU A 469 18.00 14.44 -15.21
N PHE A 470 17.53 14.25 -13.98
CA PHE A 470 16.42 15.04 -13.42
C PHE A 470 16.76 16.53 -13.31
N ILE A 471 17.96 16.88 -12.83
CA ILE A 471 18.41 18.28 -12.76
C ILE A 471 18.49 18.88 -14.16
N PHE A 472 19.13 18.21 -15.11
CA PHE A 472 19.23 18.71 -16.49
C PHE A 472 17.86 18.83 -17.16
N GLY A 473 16.97 17.86 -16.93
CA GLY A 473 15.61 17.90 -17.45
C GLY A 473 14.81 19.05 -16.86
N SER A 474 15.01 19.33 -15.58
CA SER A 474 14.41 20.47 -14.91
C SER A 474 14.85 21.79 -15.52
N ILE A 475 16.16 21.99 -15.73
CA ILE A 475 16.70 23.19 -16.39
C ILE A 475 16.18 23.32 -17.82
N PHE A 476 16.13 22.21 -18.56
CA PHE A 476 15.64 22.19 -19.93
C PHE A 476 14.17 22.61 -20.03
N ILE A 477 13.28 21.99 -19.23
CA ILE A 477 11.86 22.35 -19.17
C ILE A 477 11.71 23.81 -18.72
N PHE A 478 12.45 24.24 -17.70
CA PHE A 478 12.37 25.61 -17.17
C PHE A 478 12.74 26.69 -18.20
N LYS A 479 13.81 26.45 -18.98
CA LYS A 479 14.26 27.39 -20.03
C LYS A 479 13.39 27.35 -21.28
N SER A 480 12.76 26.22 -21.56
CA SER A 480 11.93 26.06 -22.75
C SER A 480 10.71 27.00 -22.70
N LYS A 481 10.28 27.52 -23.86
CA LYS A 481 8.99 28.25 -23.99
C LYS A 481 7.78 27.29 -23.94
N MET A 482 7.93 26.12 -23.33
CA MET A 482 6.96 25.02 -23.41
C MET A 482 5.65 25.32 -22.69
N GLN A 483 4.67 24.46 -22.95
CA GLN A 483 3.28 24.67 -22.59
C GLN A 483 3.07 24.55 -21.07
N SER A 484 1.84 24.79 -20.63
CA SER A 484 1.45 24.69 -19.22
C SER A 484 1.57 23.29 -18.59
N PRO A 485 1.36 22.14 -19.28
CA PRO A 485 1.43 20.83 -18.63
C PRO A 485 2.85 20.42 -18.25
N GLU A 486 3.87 20.73 -19.06
CA GLU A 486 5.27 20.39 -18.77
C GLU A 486 5.73 21.08 -17.48
N MET A 487 5.42 22.39 -17.36
CA MET A 487 5.71 23.17 -16.17
C MET A 487 4.97 22.66 -14.92
N ARG A 488 3.74 22.16 -15.07
CA ARG A 488 2.97 21.58 -13.95
C ARG A 488 3.68 20.38 -13.35
N TYR A 489 4.14 19.45 -14.19
CA TYR A 489 4.84 18.26 -13.73
C TYR A 489 6.21 18.60 -13.12
N LEU A 490 6.90 19.62 -13.67
CA LEU A 490 8.13 20.14 -13.08
C LEU A 490 7.91 20.72 -11.68
N VAL A 491 6.89 21.58 -11.51
CA VAL A 491 6.52 22.15 -10.21
C VAL A 491 6.22 21.06 -9.19
N LEU A 492 5.40 20.07 -9.56
CA LEU A 492 5.04 18.97 -8.66
C LEU A 492 6.24 18.11 -8.28
N SER A 493 7.17 17.85 -9.21
CA SER A 493 8.42 17.14 -8.90
C SER A 493 9.23 17.87 -7.83
N TRP A 494 9.42 19.18 -7.99
CA TRP A 494 10.21 19.98 -7.05
C TRP A 494 9.51 20.22 -5.71
N ILE A 495 8.18 20.35 -5.69
CA ILE A 495 7.41 20.38 -4.44
C ILE A 495 7.57 19.05 -3.69
N CYS A 496 7.40 17.91 -4.37
CA CYS A 496 7.56 16.60 -3.72
C CYS A 496 8.99 16.42 -3.19
N LEU A 497 10.01 16.82 -3.96
CA LEU A 497 11.41 16.74 -3.52
C LEU A 497 11.70 17.68 -2.33
N ALA A 498 11.12 18.89 -2.31
CA ALA A 498 11.23 19.79 -1.18
C ALA A 498 10.56 19.20 0.08
N VAL A 499 9.36 18.62 -0.05
CA VAL A 499 8.67 17.94 1.06
C VAL A 499 9.50 16.75 1.56
N TYR A 500 10.09 15.97 0.65
CA TYR A 500 10.96 14.84 1.01
C TYR A 500 12.12 15.31 1.90
N MET A 501 12.74 16.45 1.55
CA MET A 501 13.88 17.03 2.27
C MET A 501 13.52 17.75 3.57
N LEU A 502 12.24 17.90 3.93
CA LEU A 502 11.88 18.42 5.26
C LEU A 502 12.50 17.53 6.35
N PRO A 503 13.02 18.08 7.47
CA PRO A 503 13.66 17.32 8.54
C PRO A 503 12.64 16.58 9.44
N ILE A 504 11.63 15.99 8.84
CA ILE A 504 10.53 15.27 9.51
C ILE A 504 10.61 13.80 9.05
N THR A 505 10.62 12.86 9.99
CA THR A 505 10.73 11.42 9.66
C THR A 505 9.62 10.88 8.81
N TRP A 506 8.43 11.48 8.79
CA TRP A 506 7.35 10.98 7.94
C TRP A 506 7.53 11.34 6.46
N THR A 507 8.20 12.46 6.16
CA THR A 507 8.09 13.08 4.82
C THR A 507 8.83 12.34 3.72
N TYR A 508 9.71 11.39 4.05
CA TYR A 508 10.33 10.55 3.01
C TYR A 508 9.27 9.82 2.16
N ARG A 509 8.11 9.49 2.76
CA ARG A 509 7.03 8.73 2.10
C ARG A 509 6.46 9.41 0.86
N ILE A 510 6.67 10.73 0.70
CA ILE A 510 6.30 11.50 -0.50
C ILE A 510 7.03 11.03 -1.77
N PHE A 511 8.04 10.16 -1.63
CA PHE A 511 8.74 9.58 -2.76
C PHE A 511 7.81 8.86 -3.75
N LYS A 512 6.66 8.36 -3.26
CA LYS A 512 5.64 7.66 -4.05
C LYS A 512 5.01 8.58 -5.10
N GLU A 513 4.70 9.81 -4.71
CA GLU A 513 4.21 10.86 -5.61
C GLU A 513 5.35 11.45 -6.44
N LEU A 514 6.53 11.66 -5.84
CA LEU A 514 7.73 12.13 -6.55
C LEU A 514 8.09 11.23 -7.73
N ASN A 515 7.98 9.91 -7.56
CA ASN A 515 8.33 8.90 -8.56
C ASN A 515 7.70 9.20 -9.93
N LEU A 516 6.40 9.47 -9.98
CA LEU A 516 5.68 9.76 -11.22
C LEU A 516 6.20 11.03 -11.90
N PHE A 517 6.32 12.13 -11.15
CA PHE A 517 6.67 13.43 -11.73
C PHE A 517 8.15 13.50 -12.11
N MET A 518 9.03 12.93 -11.29
CA MET A 518 10.46 12.83 -11.57
C MET A 518 10.72 11.95 -12.81
N ALA A 519 10.04 10.81 -12.93
CA ALA A 519 10.13 9.95 -14.10
C ALA A 519 9.74 10.68 -15.40
N TYR A 520 8.71 11.51 -15.34
CA TYR A 520 8.31 12.35 -16.48
C TYR A 520 9.42 13.33 -16.88
N VAL A 521 10.01 14.06 -15.93
CA VAL A 521 11.06 15.06 -16.23
C VAL A 521 12.28 14.39 -16.90
N ILE A 522 12.67 13.21 -16.42
CA ILE A 522 13.77 12.44 -17.00
C ILE A 522 13.41 11.95 -18.40
N ALA A 523 12.23 11.32 -18.57
CA ALA A 523 11.75 10.83 -19.87
C ALA A 523 11.69 11.95 -20.91
N PHE A 524 11.22 13.13 -20.49
CA PHE A 524 11.12 14.31 -21.33
C PHE A 524 12.48 14.79 -21.83
N LEU A 525 13.49 14.87 -20.94
CA LEU A 525 14.84 15.24 -21.33
C LEU A 525 15.41 14.25 -22.33
N LEU A 526 15.32 12.94 -22.03
CA LEU A 526 15.88 11.90 -22.88
C LEU A 526 15.30 12.01 -24.29
N LEU A 527 13.98 12.01 -24.44
CA LEU A 527 13.34 12.11 -25.75
C LEU A 527 13.68 13.41 -26.48
N SER A 528 13.77 14.54 -25.76
CA SER A 528 14.17 15.82 -26.34
C SER A 528 15.61 15.77 -26.89
N LEU A 529 16.54 15.13 -26.17
CA LEU A 529 17.91 14.90 -26.65
C LEU A 529 17.94 13.99 -27.87
N PHE A 530 17.13 12.92 -27.89
CA PHE A 530 17.02 12.02 -29.04
C PHE A 530 16.48 12.73 -30.28
N ASP A 531 15.42 13.51 -30.15
CA ASP A 531 14.86 14.28 -31.26
C ASP A 531 15.86 15.33 -31.76
N TYR A 532 16.72 15.87 -30.90
CA TYR A 532 17.80 16.77 -31.28
C TYR A 532 18.92 16.05 -32.04
N ILE A 533 19.44 14.93 -31.51
CA ILE A 533 20.52 14.14 -32.13
C ILE A 533 20.08 13.54 -33.47
N GLY A 534 18.85 13.02 -33.53
CA GLY A 534 18.26 12.48 -34.75
C GLY A 534 18.31 13.51 -35.87
N ARG A 535 17.81 14.73 -35.63
CA ARG A 535 17.83 15.83 -36.61
C ARG A 535 19.23 16.18 -37.12
N PHE A 536 20.27 16.06 -36.29
CA PHE A 536 21.64 16.36 -36.67
C PHE A 536 22.26 15.30 -37.60
N ARG A 537 22.08 14.00 -37.31
CA ARG A 537 22.68 12.90 -38.10
C ARG A 537 21.99 12.65 -39.45
N ILE A 538 20.72 12.98 -39.58
CA ILE A 538 19.96 12.80 -40.85
C ILE A 538 20.46 13.74 -41.95
N ARG A 539 21.08 14.87 -41.59
CA ARG A 539 21.78 15.72 -42.56
C ARG A 539 23.03 15.08 -43.15
N LEU A 540 23.61 14.09 -42.47
CA LEU A 540 24.88 13.46 -42.85
C LEU A 540 24.72 12.18 -43.70
N LEU A 541 23.59 11.47 -43.62
CA LEU A 541 23.37 10.21 -44.35
C LEU A 541 22.41 10.41 -45.53
N PHE A 542 22.93 10.94 -46.64
CA PHE A 542 22.23 11.05 -47.93
C PHE A 542 22.21 9.71 -48.67
N ILE A 543 21.13 8.92 -48.53
CA ILE A 543 20.83 7.78 -49.44
C ILE A 543 19.33 7.77 -49.82
N LYS A 544 19.09 7.69 -51.13
CA LYS A 544 17.88 8.06 -51.91
C LYS A 544 16.57 7.24 -51.79
N LYS A 545 16.32 6.37 -50.79
CA LYS A 545 15.06 5.57 -50.74
C LYS A 545 14.23 5.77 -49.46
N SER A 546 12.92 5.95 -49.65
CA SER A 546 11.83 6.28 -48.69
C SER A 546 12.30 6.79 -47.33
N LYS A 547 12.59 8.09 -47.27
CA LYS A 547 13.12 8.81 -46.11
C LYS A 547 12.33 8.53 -44.82
N GLU A 548 11.00 8.42 -44.90
CA GLU A 548 10.14 8.26 -43.72
C GLU A 548 10.24 6.88 -43.06
N LEU A 549 10.19 5.79 -43.83
CA LEU A 549 10.25 4.43 -43.26
C LEU A 549 11.60 4.12 -42.59
N ARG A 550 12.69 4.64 -43.14
CA ARG A 550 14.03 4.53 -42.53
C ARG A 550 14.16 5.35 -41.26
N MET A 551 13.51 6.52 -41.25
CA MET A 551 13.48 7.43 -40.11
C MET A 551 12.77 6.80 -38.92
N ASP A 552 11.63 6.17 -39.15
CA ASP A 552 10.89 5.49 -38.11
C ASP A 552 11.61 4.23 -37.62
N ALA A 553 12.22 3.45 -38.53
CA ALA A 553 13.01 2.27 -38.16
C ALA A 553 14.25 2.64 -37.32
N TYR A 554 15.00 3.68 -37.70
CA TYR A 554 16.15 4.15 -36.93
C TYR A 554 15.73 4.70 -35.57
N ARG A 555 14.66 5.50 -35.52
CA ARG A 555 14.11 6.03 -34.27
C ARG A 555 13.68 4.88 -33.35
N LEU A 556 12.97 3.89 -33.87
CA LEU A 556 12.55 2.71 -33.12
C LEU A 556 13.75 1.92 -32.57
N LEU A 557 14.78 1.68 -33.40
CA LEU A 557 15.98 0.96 -33.00
C LEU A 557 16.74 1.70 -31.89
N MET A 558 16.90 3.02 -32.03
CA MET A 558 17.55 3.87 -31.02
C MET A 558 16.74 3.92 -29.71
N LEU A 559 15.42 4.06 -29.79
CA LEU A 559 14.55 4.03 -28.61
C LEU A 559 14.59 2.66 -27.93
N SER A 560 14.63 1.57 -28.70
CA SER A 560 14.75 0.21 -28.16
C SER A 560 16.10 0.01 -27.46
N PHE A 561 17.19 0.45 -28.08
CA PHE A 561 18.53 0.42 -27.50
C PHE A 561 18.61 1.22 -26.19
N LEU A 562 18.06 2.44 -26.19
CA LEU A 562 17.96 3.27 -24.99
C LEU A 562 17.13 2.58 -23.91
N ALA A 563 15.98 2.01 -24.25
CA ALA A 563 15.14 1.32 -23.30
C ALA A 563 15.89 0.14 -22.66
N VAL A 564 16.65 -0.64 -23.43
CA VAL A 564 17.49 -1.73 -22.91
C VAL A 564 18.55 -1.20 -21.95
N ILE A 565 19.30 -0.15 -22.33
CA ILE A 565 20.30 0.46 -21.44
C ILE A 565 19.65 0.98 -20.16
N LEU A 566 18.52 1.68 -20.26
CA LEU A 566 17.78 2.18 -19.11
C LEU A 566 17.35 1.05 -18.20
N ILE A 567 16.80 -0.04 -18.75
CA ILE A 567 16.41 -1.23 -17.98
C ILE A 567 17.63 -1.79 -17.25
N LEU A 568 18.78 -1.96 -17.91
CA LEU A 568 19.98 -2.48 -17.25
C LEU A 568 20.45 -1.57 -16.10
N LEU A 569 20.48 -0.25 -16.32
CA LEU A 569 20.89 0.73 -15.31
C LEU A 569 19.89 0.86 -14.15
N LEU A 570 18.60 0.70 -14.43
CA LEU A 570 17.51 0.77 -13.46
C LEU A 570 17.29 -0.54 -12.70
N ALA A 571 17.56 -1.68 -13.35
CA ALA A 571 17.46 -3.00 -12.75
C ALA A 571 18.63 -3.28 -11.84
N GLN A 572 19.83 -2.74 -12.10
CA GLN A 572 21.01 -3.00 -11.27
C GLN A 572 20.78 -2.65 -9.78
N PRO A 573 20.24 -1.46 -9.41
CA PRO A 573 19.93 -1.16 -8.02
C PRO A 573 18.92 -2.14 -7.39
N LEU A 574 17.88 -2.53 -8.12
CA LEU A 574 16.90 -3.52 -7.66
C LEU A 574 17.55 -4.89 -7.46
N TYR A 575 18.31 -5.34 -8.45
CA TYR A 575 19.07 -6.58 -8.39
C TYR A 575 20.02 -6.55 -7.21
N TYR A 576 20.83 -5.50 -7.03
CA TYR A 576 21.76 -5.38 -5.90
C TYR A 576 21.05 -5.43 -4.55
N ARG A 577 19.90 -4.74 -4.43
CA ARG A 577 19.07 -4.76 -3.23
C ARG A 577 18.61 -6.16 -2.86
N PHE A 578 18.18 -6.95 -3.84
CA PHE A 578 17.69 -8.30 -3.57
C PHE A 578 18.85 -9.31 -3.52
N SER A 579 19.73 -9.37 -4.52
CA SER A 579 20.75 -10.42 -4.82
C SER A 579 21.91 -10.70 -3.84
N TYR A 580 21.86 -10.38 -2.56
CA TYR A 580 22.91 -10.72 -1.56
C TYR A 580 24.23 -9.94 -1.60
N HIS A 581 24.46 -9.00 -2.52
CA HIS A 581 25.71 -8.22 -2.52
C HIS A 581 25.75 -7.00 -1.60
N CYS A 582 24.78 -6.85 -0.69
CA CYS A 582 24.92 -5.87 0.37
C CYS A 582 26.06 -6.33 1.31
N LYS A 583 27.20 -5.63 1.29
CA LYS A 583 28.42 -5.89 2.10
C LYS A 583 28.16 -6.05 3.61
N TYR A 584 26.96 -5.69 4.05
CA TYR A 584 26.54 -5.61 5.44
C TYR A 584 25.59 -6.76 5.84
N PHE A 585 25.15 -7.60 4.90
CA PHE A 585 24.19 -8.69 5.12
C PHE A 585 24.64 -9.99 4.40
N PRO A 586 25.70 -10.66 4.89
CA PRO A 586 26.45 -11.66 4.11
C PRO A 586 25.84 -13.08 4.01
N GLN A 587 24.63 -13.36 4.51
CA GLN A 587 24.09 -14.73 4.56
C GLN A 587 22.90 -14.93 3.63
N LYS A 588 22.89 -16.06 2.90
CA LYS A 588 21.88 -16.51 1.91
C LYS A 588 20.45 -16.74 2.44
N GLU A 589 20.20 -16.50 3.73
CA GLU A 589 18.88 -16.67 4.38
C GLU A 589 18.15 -15.32 4.58
N MET A 590 18.80 -14.19 4.28
CA MET A 590 18.35 -12.84 4.67
C MET A 590 17.26 -12.20 3.80
N GLN A 591 16.75 -12.88 2.77
CA GLN A 591 15.70 -12.29 1.92
C GLN A 591 14.30 -12.38 2.52
N THR A 592 14.11 -13.21 3.55
CA THR A 592 12.91 -13.25 4.39
C THR A 592 13.30 -13.24 5.87
N GLN A 593 12.49 -12.59 6.70
CA GLN A 593 12.67 -12.61 8.15
C GLN A 593 12.05 -13.86 8.81
N ILE A 594 11.48 -14.77 8.02
CA ILE A 594 10.79 -15.97 8.47
C ILE A 594 11.50 -17.17 7.89
N THR A 595 11.91 -18.10 8.75
CA THR A 595 12.54 -19.33 8.27
C THR A 595 11.47 -20.31 7.76
N ILE A 596 11.88 -21.29 6.94
CA ILE A 596 10.96 -22.33 6.46
C ILE A 596 10.39 -23.12 7.64
N GLU A 597 11.21 -23.35 8.65
CA GLU A 597 10.87 -24.08 9.86
C GLU A 597 9.84 -23.32 10.73
N GLU A 598 9.96 -21.99 10.83
CA GLU A 598 8.96 -21.13 11.47
C GLU A 598 7.63 -21.15 10.70
N TRP A 599 7.70 -21.13 9.37
CA TRP A 599 6.54 -21.20 8.51
C TRP A 599 5.79 -22.52 8.66
N GLU A 600 6.50 -23.65 8.60
CA GLU A 600 5.94 -25.00 8.78
C GLU A 600 5.34 -25.19 10.17
N ALA A 601 6.04 -24.72 11.21
CA ALA A 601 5.51 -24.75 12.58
C ALA A 601 4.22 -23.94 12.71
N ALA A 602 4.16 -22.74 12.12
CA ALA A 602 2.96 -21.92 12.16
C ALA A 602 1.76 -22.59 11.45
N LEU A 603 1.99 -23.20 10.29
CA LEU A 603 0.97 -23.96 9.57
C LEU A 603 0.52 -25.20 10.36
N TRP A 604 1.44 -25.89 11.03
CA TRP A 604 1.13 -27.01 11.89
C TRP A 604 0.28 -26.55 13.09
N MET A 605 0.67 -25.47 13.78
CA MET A 605 -0.10 -24.90 14.89
C MET A 605 -1.49 -24.42 14.47
N ARG A 606 -1.64 -23.87 13.26
CA ARG A 606 -2.95 -23.48 12.72
C ARG A 606 -3.91 -24.66 12.59
N LYS A 607 -3.40 -25.82 12.16
CA LYS A 607 -4.20 -27.02 11.90
C LYS A 607 -4.48 -27.85 13.15
N ASN A 608 -3.54 -27.90 14.10
CA ASN A 608 -3.58 -28.87 15.19
C ASN A 608 -3.90 -28.28 16.57
N LEU A 609 -3.89 -26.96 16.73
CA LEU A 609 -4.13 -26.29 18.02
C LEU A 609 -5.36 -25.38 17.96
N PRO A 610 -6.10 -25.23 19.07
CA PRO A 610 -7.38 -24.52 19.06
C PRO A 610 -7.20 -23.01 18.81
N LYS A 611 -8.26 -22.36 18.31
CA LYS A 611 -8.21 -20.97 17.83
C LYS A 611 -8.11 -19.95 18.97
N ASN A 612 -8.61 -20.31 20.15
CA ASN A 612 -8.52 -19.54 21.38
C ASN A 612 -7.13 -19.62 22.06
N ALA A 613 -6.18 -20.38 21.50
CA ALA A 613 -4.91 -20.61 22.17
C ALA A 613 -4.01 -19.35 22.13
N ILE A 614 -3.45 -19.02 23.29
CA ILE A 614 -2.55 -17.88 23.52
C ILE A 614 -1.11 -18.33 23.30
N LEU A 615 -0.41 -17.67 22.37
CA LEU A 615 0.99 -17.97 22.06
C LEU A 615 1.93 -17.08 22.87
N ILE A 616 2.86 -17.69 23.60
CA ILE A 616 3.89 -17.03 24.41
C ILE A 616 5.28 -17.38 23.85
N SER A 617 6.08 -16.36 23.54
CA SER A 617 7.47 -16.47 23.06
C SER A 617 8.20 -15.13 23.31
N ASP A 618 9.41 -14.97 22.77
CA ASP A 618 9.97 -13.63 22.53
C ASP A 618 9.05 -12.79 21.60
N TYR A 619 9.26 -11.47 21.63
CA TYR A 619 8.37 -10.55 20.93
C TYR A 619 8.36 -10.74 19.41
N PHE A 620 9.49 -11.07 18.78
CA PHE A 620 9.56 -11.23 17.34
C PHE A 620 8.96 -12.56 16.87
N SER A 621 9.20 -13.65 17.58
CA SER A 621 8.51 -14.92 17.29
C SER A 621 7.00 -14.80 17.50
N MET A 622 6.53 -14.08 18.54
CA MET A 622 5.12 -13.77 18.68
C MET A 622 4.60 -12.92 17.51
N TRP A 623 5.41 -11.97 17.01
CA TRP A 623 5.06 -11.11 15.87
C TRP A 623 4.76 -11.89 14.59
N ILE A 624 5.50 -12.97 14.36
CA ILE A 624 5.42 -13.79 13.14
C ILE A 624 4.48 -14.98 13.32
N LEU A 625 4.69 -15.78 14.36
CA LEU A 625 4.03 -17.07 14.50
C LEU A 625 2.57 -16.94 14.90
N THR A 626 2.24 -16.01 15.80
CA THR A 626 0.86 -15.77 16.23
C THR A 626 -0.08 -15.49 15.07
N PRO A 627 0.22 -14.54 14.16
CA PRO A 627 -0.67 -14.28 13.03
C PRO A 627 -0.68 -15.40 12.00
N LEU A 628 0.46 -16.02 11.67
CA LEU A 628 0.51 -17.12 10.70
C LEU A 628 -0.26 -18.37 11.17
N SER A 629 -0.21 -18.64 12.48
CA SER A 629 -0.93 -19.75 13.10
C SER A 629 -2.39 -19.43 13.48
N ASN A 630 -2.83 -18.19 13.21
CA ASN A 630 -4.10 -17.60 13.62
C ASN A 630 -4.40 -17.83 15.12
N LYS A 631 -3.46 -17.44 15.99
CA LYS A 631 -3.57 -17.58 17.45
C LYS A 631 -3.80 -16.25 18.14
N VAL A 632 -4.09 -16.33 19.43
CA VAL A 632 -4.40 -15.18 20.29
C VAL A 632 -3.10 -14.55 20.78
N TRP A 633 -3.00 -13.23 20.71
CA TRP A 633 -1.80 -12.51 21.15
C TRP A 633 -1.74 -12.36 22.66
N ALA A 634 -0.60 -12.70 23.25
CA ALA A 634 -0.30 -12.51 24.67
C ALA A 634 0.17 -11.09 25.03
N ALA A 635 0.52 -10.27 24.03
CA ALA A 635 1.11 -8.95 24.22
C ALA A 635 0.63 -7.96 23.16
N GLU A 636 0.76 -6.66 23.45
CA GLU A 636 0.32 -5.59 22.55
C GLU A 636 1.03 -5.65 21.18
N LYS A 637 0.29 -5.34 20.13
CA LYS A 637 0.76 -5.46 18.75
C LYS A 637 1.34 -4.11 18.26
N SER A 638 2.56 -3.76 18.64
CA SER A 638 3.21 -2.54 18.18
C SER A 638 4.60 -2.76 17.56
N MET A 639 4.96 -1.95 16.56
CA MET A 639 6.35 -1.89 16.07
C MET A 639 7.20 -0.88 16.85
N ASP A 640 6.54 -0.04 17.66
CA ASP A 640 7.24 0.96 18.45
C ASP A 640 8.07 0.26 19.55
N PRO A 641 9.16 0.89 20.02
CA PRO A 641 9.92 0.38 21.15
C PRO A 641 8.99 0.02 22.32
N PRO A 642 9.17 -1.14 22.97
CA PRO A 642 8.29 -1.59 24.04
C PRO A 642 8.06 -0.56 25.15
N GLU A 643 9.05 0.27 25.43
CA GLU A 643 9.01 1.36 26.41
C GLU A 643 7.97 2.43 26.06
N GLN A 644 7.69 2.61 24.77
CA GLN A 644 6.75 3.60 24.24
C GLN A 644 5.32 3.05 24.14
N VAL A 645 5.14 1.74 24.30
CA VAL A 645 3.86 1.06 24.10
C VAL A 645 3.30 0.66 25.45
N PRO A 646 2.25 1.33 25.94
CA PRO A 646 1.83 1.14 27.32
C PRO A 646 1.27 -0.26 27.55
N GLY A 647 1.75 -0.92 28.60
CA GLY A 647 1.44 -2.32 28.92
C GLY A 647 2.34 -3.34 28.22
N LEU A 648 3.00 -2.99 27.10
CA LEU A 648 3.84 -3.94 26.38
C LEU A 648 5.10 -4.33 27.16
N LEU A 649 5.90 -3.33 27.59
CA LEU A 649 7.13 -3.61 28.33
C LEU A 649 6.88 -4.41 29.63
N PRO A 650 5.91 -4.04 30.51
CA PRO A 650 5.60 -4.84 31.69
C PRO A 650 5.20 -6.28 31.35
N GLN A 651 4.42 -6.48 30.28
CA GLN A 651 4.01 -7.82 29.84
C GLN A 651 5.21 -8.64 29.34
N LEU A 652 6.11 -8.04 28.56
CA LEU A 652 7.34 -8.72 28.09
C LEU A 652 8.31 -9.01 29.23
N GLN A 653 8.43 -8.11 30.21
CA GLN A 653 9.20 -8.34 31.45
C GLN A 653 8.63 -9.51 32.25
N TYR A 654 7.30 -9.57 32.38
CA TYR A 654 6.63 -10.68 33.05
C TYR A 654 6.91 -12.01 32.33
N ILE A 655 6.71 -12.06 31.01
CA ILE A 655 6.99 -13.25 30.19
C ILE A 655 8.45 -13.69 30.35
N LYS A 656 9.40 -12.76 30.27
CA LYS A 656 10.82 -13.07 30.38
C LYS A 656 11.20 -13.61 31.77
N HIS A 657 10.86 -12.85 32.81
CA HIS A 657 11.38 -13.11 34.16
C HIS A 657 10.56 -14.14 34.94
N GLN A 658 9.24 -14.16 34.77
CA GLN A 658 8.36 -15.03 35.54
C GLN A 658 8.08 -16.37 34.85
N ILE A 659 8.24 -16.45 33.52
CA ILE A 659 8.00 -17.68 32.75
C ILE A 659 9.31 -18.29 32.27
N PHE A 660 10.07 -17.60 31.42
CA PHE A 660 11.26 -18.19 30.80
C PHE A 660 12.48 -18.27 31.73
N GLN A 661 12.52 -17.44 32.79
CA GLN A 661 13.56 -17.49 33.83
C GLN A 661 13.03 -18.02 35.17
N ALA A 662 11.89 -18.72 35.15
CA ALA A 662 11.32 -19.31 36.37
C ALA A 662 12.28 -20.32 37.00
N SER A 663 12.23 -20.43 38.34
CA SER A 663 13.08 -21.36 39.10
C SER A 663 12.63 -22.83 38.98
N SER A 664 11.39 -23.09 38.56
CA SER A 664 10.83 -24.43 38.40
C SER A 664 9.69 -24.46 37.37
N SER A 665 9.39 -25.66 36.85
CA SER A 665 8.26 -25.89 35.94
C SER A 665 6.91 -25.46 36.54
N GLU A 666 6.70 -25.71 37.84
CA GLU A 666 5.48 -25.29 38.55
C GLU A 666 5.35 -23.76 38.63
N SER A 667 6.46 -23.06 38.92
CA SER A 667 6.45 -21.59 38.95
C SER A 667 6.15 -21.01 37.57
N ALA A 668 6.74 -21.57 36.51
CA ALA A 668 6.45 -21.17 35.13
C ALA A 668 4.98 -21.40 34.79
N TYR A 669 4.43 -22.57 35.14
CA TYR A 669 3.03 -22.93 34.92
C TYR A 669 2.07 -21.93 35.56
N ARG A 670 2.27 -21.63 36.86
CA ARG A 670 1.47 -20.64 37.58
C ARG A 670 1.58 -19.24 36.99
N ALA A 671 2.74 -18.85 36.46
CA ALA A 671 2.89 -17.57 35.79
C ALA A 671 2.14 -17.54 34.45
N ILE A 672 2.15 -18.63 33.68
CA ILE A 672 1.49 -18.71 32.38
C ILE A 672 -0.04 -18.60 32.50
N ILE A 673 -0.66 -19.31 33.43
CA ILE A 673 -2.13 -19.28 33.62
C ILE A 673 -2.65 -17.88 34.01
N ASN A 674 -1.77 -17.00 34.51
CA ASN A 674 -2.11 -15.62 34.84
C ASN A 674 -2.04 -14.66 33.64
N ILE A 675 -1.49 -15.10 32.49
CA ILE A 675 -1.47 -14.29 31.27
C ILE A 675 -2.88 -14.20 30.69
N LYS A 676 -3.33 -12.96 30.52
CA LYS A 676 -4.56 -12.62 29.81
C LYS A 676 -4.23 -12.15 28.39
N PRO A 677 -5.10 -12.43 27.42
CA PRO A 677 -4.95 -11.86 26.09
C PRO A 677 -5.18 -10.34 26.14
N ILE A 678 -4.67 -9.63 25.15
CA ILE A 678 -4.93 -8.19 25.03
C ILE A 678 -6.41 -7.92 24.73
N TRP A 679 -6.91 -6.74 25.12
CA TRP A 679 -8.34 -6.40 25.03
C TRP A 679 -8.94 -6.60 23.61
N VAL A 680 -8.21 -6.24 22.55
CA VAL A 680 -8.68 -6.45 21.16
C VAL A 680 -8.85 -7.93 20.84
N GLU A 681 -7.95 -8.76 21.34
CA GLU A 681 -8.02 -10.21 21.14
C GLU A 681 -9.12 -10.84 22.00
N GLU A 682 -9.42 -10.30 23.18
CA GLU A 682 -10.61 -10.71 23.95
C GLU A 682 -11.89 -10.51 23.15
N GLN A 683 -12.01 -9.43 22.36
CA GLN A 683 -13.18 -9.22 21.50
C GLN A 683 -13.28 -10.33 20.43
N TYR A 684 -12.16 -10.73 19.83
CA TYR A 684 -12.14 -11.86 18.89
C TYR A 684 -12.51 -13.18 19.57
N VAL A 685 -11.92 -13.47 20.74
CA VAL A 685 -12.23 -14.69 21.48
C VAL A 685 -13.70 -14.72 21.90
N ASN A 686 -14.25 -13.62 22.38
CA ASN A 686 -15.67 -13.53 22.72
C ASN A 686 -16.57 -13.72 21.50
N TYR A 687 -16.18 -13.18 20.33
CA TYR A 687 -16.90 -13.37 19.08
C TYR A 687 -16.98 -14.85 18.68
N ILE A 688 -15.87 -15.58 18.74
CA ILE A 688 -15.86 -17.01 18.42
C ILE A 688 -16.51 -17.87 19.52
N LYS A 689 -16.43 -17.48 20.80
CA LYS A 689 -17.11 -18.15 21.92
C LYS A 689 -18.63 -17.98 21.90
N GLY A 690 -19.12 -16.82 21.44
CA GLY A 690 -20.55 -16.64 21.15
C GLY A 690 -21.09 -17.66 20.12
N ASN A 691 -20.18 -18.23 19.32
CA ASN A 691 -20.44 -19.24 18.31
C ASN A 691 -19.95 -20.67 18.67
N ALA A 692 -19.22 -20.88 19.78
CA ALA A 692 -18.59 -22.16 20.14
C ALA A 692 -18.42 -22.39 21.66
N VAL A 693 -18.44 -23.66 22.11
CA VAL A 693 -18.54 -24.11 23.51
C VAL A 693 -17.21 -24.08 24.30
N GLU A 694 -16.14 -23.50 23.78
CA GLU A 694 -14.83 -23.49 24.47
C GLU A 694 -14.75 -22.37 25.53
N LYS A 695 -14.87 -22.73 26.82
CA LYS A 695 -14.89 -21.75 27.92
C LYS A 695 -13.50 -21.26 28.35
N ASN A 696 -12.47 -22.10 28.28
CA ASN A 696 -11.13 -21.81 28.80
C ASN A 696 -10.16 -21.39 27.68
N TYR A 697 -9.06 -20.74 28.04
CA TYR A 697 -7.95 -20.47 27.12
C TYR A 697 -6.99 -21.66 27.15
N THR A 698 -6.43 -22.02 26.00
CA THR A 698 -5.27 -22.91 25.94
C THR A 698 -4.00 -22.07 25.84
N TRP A 699 -2.92 -22.45 26.54
CA TRP A 699 -1.65 -21.75 26.42
C TRP A 699 -0.64 -22.57 25.63
N ILE A 700 0.09 -21.90 24.76
CA ILE A 700 1.15 -22.47 23.93
C ILE A 700 2.42 -21.68 24.17
N ILE A 701 3.51 -22.38 24.43
CA ILE A 701 4.84 -21.82 24.57
C ILE A 701 5.63 -22.20 23.32
N VAL A 702 6.27 -21.22 22.70
CA VAL A 702 7.23 -21.46 21.63
C VAL A 702 8.63 -21.11 22.11
N ILE A 703 9.54 -22.07 22.01
CA ILE A 703 10.96 -21.86 22.28
C ILE A 703 11.67 -21.96 20.95
N SER A 704 11.97 -20.82 20.34
CA SER A 704 12.81 -20.73 19.15
C SER A 704 14.24 -20.36 19.52
N LYS A 705 15.15 -20.44 18.55
CA LYS A 705 16.50 -19.87 18.65
C LYS A 705 16.48 -18.39 19.11
N ARG A 706 15.51 -17.61 18.64
CA ARG A 706 15.33 -16.20 19.07
C ARG A 706 14.88 -16.10 20.52
N THR A 707 13.98 -16.98 20.97
CA THR A 707 13.57 -17.04 22.37
C THR A 707 14.76 -17.26 23.29
N SER A 708 15.62 -18.22 22.96
CA SER A 708 16.82 -18.53 23.75
C SER A 708 17.76 -17.33 23.86
N GLU A 709 18.05 -16.64 22.76
CA GLU A 709 18.91 -15.46 22.77
C GLU A 709 18.26 -14.27 23.49
N TRP A 710 16.97 -14.04 23.26
CA TRP A 710 16.21 -13.00 23.93
C TRP A 710 16.23 -13.15 25.46
N VAL A 711 16.15 -14.39 25.97
CA VAL A 711 16.21 -14.67 27.41
C VAL A 711 17.61 -14.39 27.98
N ARG A 712 18.68 -14.56 27.20
CA ARG A 712 20.07 -14.27 27.61
C ARG A 712 20.39 -12.78 27.66
N LEU A 713 19.87 -12.00 26.72
CA LEU A 713 20.15 -10.57 26.63
C LEU A 713 19.56 -9.82 27.84
N LYS A 714 20.39 -9.27 28.72
CA LYS A 714 19.92 -8.53 29.90
C LYS A 714 19.25 -7.21 29.47
N ASP A 715 18.07 -6.91 30.04
CA ASP A 715 17.34 -5.65 29.84
C ASP A 715 16.95 -5.30 28.39
N TYR A 716 17.02 -6.27 27.48
CA TYR A 716 16.57 -6.12 26.09
C TYR A 716 15.20 -6.77 25.87
N TYR A 717 14.25 -5.99 25.35
CA TYR A 717 12.85 -6.41 25.10
C TYR A 717 12.39 -6.19 23.64
N GLY A 718 13.31 -5.71 22.78
CA GLY A 718 13.04 -5.47 21.36
C GLY A 718 13.14 -6.72 20.49
N PHE A 719 13.19 -6.51 19.17
CA PHE A 719 13.28 -7.59 18.20
C PHE A 719 14.68 -8.22 18.15
N VAL A 720 14.77 -9.47 18.60
CA VAL A 720 15.95 -10.31 18.38
C VAL A 720 15.87 -10.88 16.97
N TRP A 721 16.76 -10.39 16.10
CA TRP A 721 16.80 -10.84 14.73
C TRP A 721 17.55 -12.17 14.59
N CYS A 722 17.11 -13.05 13.69
CA CYS A 722 17.69 -14.40 13.48
C CYS A 722 19.08 -14.46 12.82
N TRP A 723 19.82 -13.35 12.76
CA TRP A 723 21.08 -13.28 12.01
C TRP A 723 22.24 -13.98 12.74
N GLU A 724 22.15 -13.97 14.06
CA GLU A 724 22.97 -14.80 14.91
C GLU A 724 22.30 -16.16 14.91
N LYS A 725 23.05 -17.25 14.73
CA LYS A 725 22.54 -18.62 14.75
C LYS A 725 22.73 -19.19 16.17
N PRO A 726 22.06 -18.69 17.22
CA PRO A 726 22.18 -19.29 18.54
C PRO A 726 21.53 -20.67 18.48
N GLU A 727 22.13 -21.61 19.18
CA GLU A 727 21.48 -22.88 19.47
C GLU A 727 20.32 -22.66 20.44
N ILE A 728 19.32 -23.55 20.38
CA ILE A 728 18.25 -23.53 21.36
C ILE A 728 18.86 -23.88 22.72
N ASP A 729 18.59 -23.05 23.72
CA ASP A 729 19.08 -23.28 25.08
C ASP A 729 18.36 -24.48 25.70
N GLU A 730 19.05 -25.62 25.78
CA GLU A 730 18.49 -26.85 26.34
C GLU A 730 18.05 -26.69 27.80
N LYS A 731 18.63 -25.75 28.56
CA LYS A 731 18.14 -25.45 29.93
C LYS A 731 16.75 -24.84 29.90
N LEU A 732 16.47 -24.01 28.89
CA LEU A 732 15.15 -23.41 28.70
C LEU A 732 14.14 -24.47 28.30
N VAL A 733 14.51 -25.41 27.42
CA VAL A 733 13.63 -26.53 27.04
C VAL A 733 13.34 -27.43 28.25
N ALA A 734 14.37 -27.76 29.06
CA ALA A 734 14.24 -28.60 30.25
C ALA A 734 13.23 -28.04 31.27
N LEU A 735 13.11 -26.71 31.40
CA LEU A 735 12.11 -26.07 32.27
C LEU A 735 10.67 -26.48 31.92
N PHE A 736 10.41 -26.84 30.65
CA PHE A 736 9.08 -27.17 30.14
C PHE A 736 8.93 -28.66 29.75
N GLN A 737 9.79 -29.54 30.27
CA GLN A 737 9.72 -30.99 30.02
C GLN A 737 8.89 -31.76 31.07
N ASN A 738 8.46 -31.12 32.16
CA ASN A 738 7.64 -31.80 33.17
C ASN A 738 6.23 -32.07 32.62
N GLU A 739 5.96 -33.35 32.30
CA GLU A 739 4.70 -33.82 31.69
C GLU A 739 3.45 -33.52 32.51
N HIS A 740 3.59 -33.28 33.83
CA HIS A 740 2.48 -32.86 34.67
C HIS A 740 1.93 -31.50 34.23
N TYR A 741 2.80 -30.53 33.94
CA TYR A 741 2.42 -29.16 33.58
C TYR A 741 2.41 -28.90 32.07
N PHE A 742 3.27 -29.59 31.31
CA PHE A 742 3.60 -29.23 29.93
C PHE A 742 3.69 -30.45 29.03
N LYS A 743 3.41 -30.28 27.74
CA LYS A 743 3.58 -31.32 26.74
C LYS A 743 4.17 -30.75 25.46
N ILE A 744 5.32 -31.27 25.03
CA ILE A 744 5.89 -30.95 23.72
C ILE A 744 5.00 -31.61 22.65
N VAL A 745 4.44 -30.80 21.75
CA VAL A 745 3.52 -31.29 20.71
C VAL A 745 4.11 -31.18 19.30
N TYR A 746 5.14 -30.35 19.12
CA TYR A 746 5.89 -30.23 17.88
C TYR A 746 7.33 -29.81 18.16
N LYS A 747 8.28 -30.34 17.37
CA LYS A 747 9.69 -30.01 17.43
C LYS A 747 10.29 -30.08 16.04
N ASN A 748 11.16 -29.14 15.71
CA ASN A 748 12.12 -29.23 14.61
C ASN A 748 13.49 -28.66 15.05
N ASP A 749 14.41 -28.49 14.11
CA ASP A 749 15.77 -28.01 14.38
C ASP A 749 15.85 -26.52 14.77
N PHE A 750 14.72 -25.80 14.73
CA PHE A 750 14.65 -24.36 14.97
C PHE A 750 13.78 -23.96 16.16
N LEU A 751 12.78 -24.76 16.50
CA LEU A 751 11.87 -24.46 17.60
C LEU A 751 11.19 -25.69 18.20
N TYR A 752 10.71 -25.49 19.43
CA TYR A 752 9.79 -26.37 20.15
C TYR A 752 8.44 -25.66 20.33
N VAL A 753 7.34 -26.40 20.17
CA VAL A 753 5.99 -25.96 20.52
C VAL A 753 5.48 -26.84 21.65
N ILE A 754 5.07 -26.18 22.74
CA ILE A 754 4.72 -26.82 24.00
C ILE A 754 3.33 -26.35 24.42
N THR A 755 2.42 -27.28 24.71
CA THR A 755 1.10 -26.97 25.27
C THR A 755 1.14 -27.05 26.79
N VAL A 756 0.35 -26.21 27.44
CA VAL A 756 0.15 -26.21 28.89
C VAL A 756 -1.08 -27.03 29.25
N ASN A 757 -0.96 -27.94 30.23
CA ASN A 757 -2.07 -28.78 30.68
C ASN A 757 -3.06 -27.97 31.53
N GLU A 758 -4.37 -28.12 31.32
CA GLU A 758 -5.38 -27.30 32.03
C GLU A 758 -5.65 -27.73 33.49
N GLU A 759 -5.24 -28.94 33.89
CA GLU A 759 -5.63 -29.58 35.18
C GLU A 759 -4.42 -30.01 36.04
N ALA A 760 -3.31 -29.28 35.95
CA ALA A 760 -2.10 -29.55 36.74
C ALA A 760 -2.06 -28.81 38.07
#